data_AF-A0A9Q0HMB9-F1
#
_entry.id   AF-A0A9Q0HMB9-F1
#
_cell.length_a   1.000
_cell.length_b   1.000
_cell.length_c   1.000
_cell.angle_alpha   90.00
_cell.angle_beta   90.00
_cell.angle_gamma   90.00
#
_symmetry.space_group_name_H-M   'P 1'
#
loop_
_entity.id
_entity.type
_entity.pdbx_description
1 polymer ?
#
loop_
_entity_poly.entity_id
_entity_poly.type
_entity_poly.pdbx_seq_one_letter_code
_entity_poly.pdbx_strand_id
1 'polypeptide(L)'
;MVSALSSQQEPAFLLKLDFKKAFDSVDWSFLFSVLEYRGFPSPFISWLRLLFTSSTSSVTVNDIEGPPFPHKRGLRQGDPISPFLFLLAADVLSKMLQAASLTIPYSITSKISEPFLLLQYADDTLLFSTAKGTAVQVLSHVLKAFSEVSGILLNLNKCSLVPFNLSADLITSINSVLQRTERIKKPTAHEKVVSAPFQIRILTGRKTLVAHLQSRSIKLSPMDPPMDFQVVVLAGGTSDKLSPLVSKELPKALLPVANKPLLSYPLELLEASNLKNIIVVVEGDEAATLVESWLSVAYMDRLNVEVVKTPGDVGTVGAIRAVAPFLVSTDILIVSGDLVSDISPGAIAATHRRHGAAVTALFCPAPVSGGADSSTSGGKDKAKKPSRCNIIGLDPTRQFLLHVVSGAKVEKDIHIQKRIVRAVGQMEIRSDFMDAHVYAFKRTVLLDVLEKEDNFYSIKQDVLPYLVRTQLRSEISAKKENSADESSNGATKELPSEDININSAVPSNQNLRWLSQHRGIAPSSYQEVHISDCDINKSRPAKKTHKCCIYLSGKTQYCARLNSVQAFGDINRDMLGEASRITGYTFSAQNSVVHPTVVQGAKTTAGGQCIIAEGTILGDKCSVKRSVIGRHCRIGSNVKIVNSIVMNHVTIEDNCTIQGSVISSNVQMQERASLKDCQVGAGYVITAGSEYKSEPLTKR
;
A
#
# COMPACT_ATOMS: atom_id res chain seq x y z
N MET A 1 3.21 49.73 -14.92
CA MET A 1 2.23 49.85 -16.03
C MET A 1 0.92 50.46 -15.57
N VAL A 2 0.22 49.89 -14.58
CA VAL A 2 -0.99 50.50 -14.00
C VAL A 2 -0.73 51.89 -13.40
N SER A 3 0.39 52.08 -12.69
CA SER A 3 0.80 53.42 -12.21
C SER A 3 1.08 54.40 -13.35
N ALA A 4 1.66 53.92 -14.46
CA ALA A 4 1.91 54.74 -15.64
C ALA A 4 0.59 55.17 -16.29
N LEU A 5 -0.36 54.25 -16.49
CA LEU A 5 -1.69 54.54 -17.04
C LEU A 5 -2.50 55.47 -16.14
N SER A 6 -2.42 55.30 -14.82
CA SER A 6 -3.09 56.18 -13.84
C SER A 6 -2.47 57.57 -13.77
N SER A 7 -1.19 57.72 -14.15
CA SER A 7 -0.50 59.03 -14.20
C SER A 7 -0.69 59.78 -15.51
N GLN A 8 -1.23 59.13 -16.56
CA GLN A 8 -1.51 59.76 -17.84
C GLN A 8 -2.95 60.28 -17.88
N GLN A 9 -3.20 61.37 -18.61
CA GLN A 9 -4.56 61.91 -18.85
C GLN A 9 -5.26 61.29 -20.08
N GLU A 10 -4.65 60.32 -20.77
CA GLU A 10 -5.23 59.70 -21.97
C GLU A 10 -6.28 58.62 -21.61
N PRO A 11 -7.34 58.47 -22.43
CA PRO A 11 -8.39 57.47 -22.20
C PRO A 11 -7.93 56.04 -22.58
N ALA A 12 -7.94 55.13 -21.61
CA ALA A 12 -7.54 53.73 -21.78
C ALA A 12 -8.40 52.78 -20.93
N PHE A 13 -8.30 51.48 -21.21
CA PHE A 13 -8.91 50.46 -20.37
C PHE A 13 -8.05 49.21 -20.21
N LEU A 14 -8.30 48.51 -19.10
CA LEU A 14 -7.82 47.17 -18.83
C LEU A 14 -9.01 46.20 -18.79
N LEU A 15 -8.94 45.15 -19.59
CA LEU A 15 -9.85 44.01 -19.53
C LEU A 15 -9.16 42.83 -18.88
N LYS A 16 -9.76 42.31 -17.80
CA LYS A 16 -9.48 40.97 -17.31
C LYS A 16 -10.41 40.01 -18.03
N LEU A 17 -9.83 39.11 -18.83
CA LEU A 17 -10.55 38.07 -19.56
C LEU A 17 -10.46 36.75 -18.78
N ASP A 18 -11.61 36.10 -18.59
CA ASP A 18 -11.75 34.76 -18.01
C ASP A 18 -12.32 33.81 -19.07
N PHE A 19 -11.78 32.60 -19.20
CA PHE A 19 -12.23 31.62 -20.18
C PHE A 19 -13.08 30.53 -19.52
N LYS A 20 -14.25 30.24 -20.10
CA LYS A 20 -15.21 29.26 -19.59
C LYS A 20 -14.70 27.84 -19.85
N LYS A 21 -14.32 27.12 -18.78
CA LYS A 21 -13.83 25.73 -18.86
C LYS A 21 -12.71 25.60 -19.91
N ALA A 22 -11.67 26.40 -19.74
CA ALA A 22 -10.63 26.63 -20.75
C ALA A 22 -10.06 25.33 -21.34
N PHE A 23 -9.63 24.39 -20.50
CA PHE A 23 -9.13 23.08 -20.94
C PHE A 23 -10.21 22.25 -21.67
N ASP A 24 -11.42 22.15 -21.13
CA ASP A 24 -12.50 21.30 -21.67
C ASP A 24 -13.04 21.77 -23.03
N SER A 25 -12.76 23.02 -23.41
CA SER A 25 -13.40 23.69 -24.53
C SER A 25 -12.58 23.72 -25.82
N VAL A 26 -11.27 23.47 -25.75
CA VAL A 26 -10.34 23.52 -26.88
C VAL A 26 -10.77 22.57 -28.01
N ASP A 27 -10.97 23.10 -29.21
CA ASP A 27 -11.22 22.31 -30.41
C ASP A 27 -9.94 21.63 -30.92
N TRP A 28 -10.03 20.32 -31.17
CA TRP A 28 -8.87 19.53 -31.59
C TRP A 28 -8.43 19.83 -33.02
N SER A 29 -9.36 20.12 -33.94
CA SER A 29 -9.02 20.42 -35.33
C SER A 29 -8.21 21.71 -35.40
N PHE A 30 -8.63 22.72 -34.63
CA PHE A 30 -7.88 23.95 -34.44
C PHE A 30 -6.49 23.70 -33.85
N LEU A 31 -6.41 22.96 -32.74
CA LEU A 31 -5.14 22.68 -32.07
C LEU A 31 -4.14 21.97 -33.00
N PHE A 32 -4.58 20.97 -33.76
CA PHE A 32 -3.70 20.28 -34.71
C PHE A 32 -3.23 21.20 -35.84
N SER A 33 -4.10 22.08 -36.35
CA SER A 33 -3.72 23.08 -37.35
C SER A 33 -2.66 24.05 -36.80
N VAL A 34 -2.77 24.45 -35.54
CA VAL A 34 -1.77 25.30 -34.86
C VAL A 34 -0.43 24.58 -34.74
N LEU A 35 -0.43 23.30 -34.36
CA LEU A 35 0.80 22.50 -34.25
C LEU A 35 1.48 22.30 -35.61
N GLU A 36 0.70 22.02 -36.67
CA GLU A 36 1.20 21.90 -38.04
C GLU A 36 1.84 23.21 -38.49
N TYR A 37 1.15 24.34 -38.29
CA TYR A 37 1.66 25.67 -38.64
C TYR A 37 2.96 26.04 -37.88
N ARG A 38 3.08 25.61 -36.63
CA ARG A 38 4.28 25.84 -35.79
C ARG A 38 5.45 24.91 -36.13
N GLY A 39 5.29 24.02 -37.12
CA GLY A 39 6.35 23.13 -37.59
C GLY A 39 6.60 21.90 -36.71
N PHE A 40 5.62 21.49 -35.90
CA PHE A 40 5.77 20.24 -35.13
C PHE A 40 5.83 19.03 -36.08
N PRO A 41 6.67 18.03 -35.79
CA PRO A 41 6.82 16.85 -36.66
C PRO A 41 5.50 16.10 -36.84
N SER A 42 5.22 15.67 -38.08
CA SER A 42 4.01 14.88 -38.41
C SER A 42 3.81 13.64 -37.53
N PRO A 43 4.85 12.86 -37.15
CA PRO A 43 4.70 11.73 -36.22
C PRO A 43 4.15 12.15 -34.85
N PHE A 44 4.63 13.28 -34.31
CA PHE A 44 4.19 13.81 -33.02
C PHE A 44 2.71 14.23 -33.05
N ILE A 45 2.30 14.93 -34.10
CA ILE A 45 0.90 15.35 -34.29
C ILE A 45 -0.01 14.13 -34.46
N SER A 46 0.47 13.10 -35.17
CA SER A 46 -0.25 11.84 -35.35
C SER A 46 -0.46 11.10 -34.02
N TRP A 47 0.54 11.08 -33.13
CA TRP A 47 0.39 10.50 -31.78
C TRP A 47 -0.64 11.27 -30.95
N LEU A 48 -0.63 12.61 -30.99
CA LEU A 48 -1.62 13.42 -30.28
C LEU A 48 -3.04 13.21 -30.83
N ARG A 49 -3.21 13.15 -32.16
CA ARG A 49 -4.48 12.79 -32.80
C ARG A 49 -5.00 11.47 -32.30
N LEU A 50 -4.15 10.45 -32.26
CA LEU A 50 -4.52 9.13 -31.80
C LEU A 50 -4.94 9.15 -30.32
N LEU A 51 -4.15 9.79 -29.45
CA LEU A 51 -4.42 9.88 -28.01
C LEU A 51 -5.75 10.59 -27.69
N PHE A 52 -6.07 11.65 -28.42
CA PHE A 52 -7.31 12.40 -28.20
C PHE A 52 -8.52 11.68 -28.79
N THR A 53 -8.44 11.23 -30.04
CA THR A 53 -9.58 10.58 -30.71
C THR A 53 -9.92 9.19 -30.18
N SER A 54 -8.95 8.46 -29.58
CA SER A 54 -9.20 7.13 -29.00
C SER A 54 -9.78 7.17 -27.58
N SER A 55 -10.02 8.36 -27.02
CA SER A 55 -10.46 8.51 -25.64
C SER A 55 -11.98 8.42 -25.50
N THR A 56 -12.42 7.62 -24.52
CA THR A 56 -13.84 7.41 -24.20
C THR A 56 -14.07 7.57 -22.71
N SER A 57 -15.26 8.02 -22.35
CA SER A 57 -15.75 8.01 -20.96
C SER A 57 -17.01 7.18 -20.83
N SER A 58 -17.21 6.51 -19.69
CA SER A 58 -18.46 5.85 -19.32
C SER A 58 -18.99 6.45 -18.02
N VAL A 59 -20.30 6.34 -17.79
CA VAL A 59 -20.95 6.78 -16.57
C VAL A 59 -21.30 5.56 -15.74
N THR A 60 -20.80 5.49 -14.51
CA THR A 60 -21.20 4.49 -13.53
C THR A 60 -22.35 5.02 -12.69
N VAL A 61 -23.41 4.23 -12.52
CA VAL A 61 -24.55 4.52 -11.63
C VAL A 61 -24.76 3.31 -10.72
N ASN A 62 -24.68 3.50 -9.40
CA ASN A 62 -24.81 2.43 -8.40
C ASN A 62 -23.85 1.24 -8.66
N ASP A 63 -22.58 1.54 -8.97
CA ASP A 63 -21.54 0.57 -9.33
C ASP A 63 -21.80 -0.23 -10.62
N ILE A 64 -22.83 0.11 -11.39
CA ILE A 64 -23.09 -0.45 -12.72
C ILE A 64 -22.55 0.52 -13.78
N GLU A 65 -21.60 0.07 -14.58
CA GLU A 65 -20.99 0.87 -15.66
C GLU A 65 -21.91 0.93 -16.90
N GLY A 66 -22.25 2.14 -17.32
CA GLY A 66 -23.01 2.40 -18.54
C GLY A 66 -22.14 2.38 -19.81
N PRO A 67 -22.76 2.53 -21.00
CA PRO A 67 -22.03 2.46 -22.27
C PRO A 67 -21.01 3.62 -22.41
N PRO A 68 -19.83 3.36 -22.99
CA PRO A 68 -18.82 4.39 -23.20
C PRO A 68 -19.21 5.35 -24.34
N PHE A 69 -18.94 6.64 -24.16
CA PHE A 69 -19.08 7.69 -25.17
C PHE A 69 -17.71 8.31 -25.51
N PRO A 70 -17.43 8.61 -26.79
CA PRO A 70 -16.17 9.20 -27.22
C PRO A 70 -16.07 10.67 -26.87
N HIS A 71 -14.85 11.13 -26.60
CA HIS A 71 -14.55 12.55 -26.44
C HIS A 71 -14.47 13.21 -27.82
N LYS A 72 -14.86 14.50 -27.91
CA LYS A 72 -14.86 15.26 -29.18
C LYS A 72 -13.97 16.50 -29.18
N ARG A 73 -13.61 16.99 -27.99
CA ARG A 73 -12.85 18.22 -27.77
C ARG A 73 -12.30 18.24 -26.35
N GLY A 74 -11.43 19.20 -26.07
CA GLY A 74 -10.90 19.48 -24.76
C GLY A 74 -9.60 18.77 -24.45
N LEU A 75 -8.87 19.31 -23.48
CA LEU A 75 -7.60 18.84 -22.99
C LEU A 75 -7.78 18.29 -21.57
N ARG A 76 -7.02 17.25 -21.23
CA ARG A 76 -7.17 16.58 -19.94
C ARG A 76 -6.52 17.38 -18.82
N GLN A 77 -7.29 17.70 -17.78
CA GLN A 77 -6.75 18.33 -16.58
C GLN A 77 -5.87 17.33 -15.81
N GLY A 78 -4.66 17.75 -15.44
CA GLY A 78 -3.65 16.88 -14.80
C GLY A 78 -2.75 16.12 -15.79
N ASP A 79 -3.00 16.22 -17.10
CA ASP A 79 -2.07 15.73 -18.12
C ASP A 79 -0.91 16.75 -18.29
N PRO A 80 0.37 16.34 -18.13
CA PRO A 80 1.51 17.24 -18.22
C PRO A 80 1.60 18.03 -19.53
N ILE A 81 1.08 17.50 -20.64
CA ILE A 81 1.17 18.17 -21.94
C ILE A 81 0.04 19.19 -22.16
N SER A 82 -1.11 19.00 -21.50
CA SER A 82 -2.29 19.84 -21.67
C SER A 82 -2.04 21.33 -21.43
N PRO A 83 -1.30 21.77 -20.39
CA PRO A 83 -0.98 23.18 -20.20
C PRO A 83 -0.19 23.79 -21.36
N PHE A 84 0.77 23.04 -21.92
CA PHE A 84 1.57 23.52 -23.06
C PHE A 84 0.75 23.60 -24.34
N LEU A 85 -0.10 22.60 -24.61
CA LEU A 85 -1.02 22.61 -25.75
C LEU A 85 -2.04 23.75 -25.63
N PHE A 86 -2.55 23.99 -24.42
CA PHE A 86 -3.43 25.11 -24.15
C PHE A 86 -2.73 26.46 -24.39
N LEU A 87 -1.50 26.64 -23.92
CA LEU A 87 -0.73 27.85 -24.16
C LEU A 87 -0.50 28.09 -25.66
N LEU A 88 -0.19 27.05 -26.44
CA LEU A 88 -0.05 27.17 -27.90
C LEU A 88 -1.36 27.60 -28.59
N ALA A 89 -2.50 27.06 -28.13
CA ALA A 89 -3.81 27.46 -28.61
C ALA A 89 -4.16 28.91 -28.22
N ALA A 90 -3.91 29.29 -26.97
CA ALA A 90 -4.20 30.62 -26.43
C ALA A 90 -3.31 31.73 -27.03
N ASP A 91 -2.05 31.43 -27.38
CA ASP A 91 -1.11 32.37 -28.02
C ASP A 91 -1.60 32.85 -29.41
N VAL A 92 -2.48 32.08 -30.07
CA VAL A 92 -3.10 32.51 -31.32
C VAL A 92 -3.90 33.80 -31.12
N LEU A 93 -4.53 34.01 -29.97
CA LEU A 93 -5.22 35.26 -29.66
C LEU A 93 -4.27 36.46 -29.69
N SER A 94 -3.07 36.31 -29.12
CA SER A 94 -2.02 37.34 -29.16
C SER A 94 -1.64 37.69 -30.60
N LYS A 95 -1.47 36.67 -31.46
CA LYS A 95 -1.15 36.86 -32.88
C LYS A 95 -2.28 37.50 -33.68
N MET A 96 -3.54 37.14 -33.41
CA MET A 96 -4.69 37.78 -34.05
C MET A 96 -4.79 39.25 -33.67
N LEU A 97 -4.54 39.60 -32.41
CA LEU A 97 -4.51 40.99 -31.95
C LEU A 97 -3.36 41.78 -32.58
N GLN A 98 -2.14 41.20 -32.64
CA GLN A 98 -0.99 41.82 -33.31
C GLN A 98 -1.25 42.11 -34.79
N ALA A 99 -1.85 41.17 -35.51
CA ALA A 99 -2.22 41.36 -36.91
C ALA A 99 -3.30 42.44 -37.07
N ALA A 100 -4.30 42.45 -36.19
CA ALA A 100 -5.35 43.45 -36.19
C ALA A 100 -4.84 44.85 -35.85
N SER A 101 -3.80 44.97 -35.01
CA SER A 101 -3.15 46.25 -34.68
C SER A 101 -2.65 47.01 -35.91
N LEU A 102 -2.22 46.31 -36.97
CA LEU A 102 -1.74 46.93 -38.21
C LEU A 102 -2.84 47.66 -39.00
N THR A 103 -4.11 47.33 -38.75
CA THR A 103 -5.27 47.94 -39.41
C THR A 103 -5.84 49.15 -38.67
N ILE A 104 -5.29 49.50 -37.49
CA ILE A 104 -5.78 50.60 -36.66
C ILE A 104 -4.83 51.81 -36.79
N PRO A 105 -5.29 52.98 -37.26
CA PRO A 105 -4.47 54.19 -37.27
C PRO A 105 -4.10 54.63 -35.85
N TYR A 106 -2.81 54.53 -35.52
CA TYR A 106 -2.25 54.81 -34.20
C TYR A 106 -1.35 56.05 -34.23
N SER A 107 -1.42 56.89 -33.18
CA SER A 107 -0.55 58.06 -33.03
C SER A 107 0.60 57.70 -32.11
N ILE A 108 1.84 57.94 -32.54
CA ILE A 108 3.09 57.56 -31.85
C ILE A 108 3.30 58.33 -30.52
N THR A 109 2.39 59.25 -30.17
CA THR A 109 2.49 60.14 -29.00
C THR A 109 2.19 59.47 -27.65
N SER A 110 1.52 58.32 -27.63
CA SER A 110 1.21 57.59 -26.39
C SER A 110 2.37 56.67 -25.98
N LYS A 111 2.77 56.68 -24.69
CA LYS A 111 3.84 55.81 -24.14
C LYS A 111 3.52 54.30 -24.16
N ILE A 112 2.35 53.89 -24.66
CA ILE A 112 2.04 52.50 -25.00
C ILE A 112 2.52 52.27 -26.44
N SER A 113 3.44 51.32 -26.63
CA SER A 113 4.06 51.10 -27.94
C SER A 113 3.14 50.47 -28.99
N GLU A 114 1.97 49.93 -28.59
CA GLU A 114 1.04 49.16 -29.43
C GLU A 114 -0.43 49.42 -29.02
N PRO A 115 -1.41 49.35 -29.96
CA PRO A 115 -2.82 49.62 -29.65
C PRO A 115 -3.48 48.56 -28.75
N PHE A 116 -2.94 47.33 -28.73
CA PHE A 116 -3.32 46.25 -27.83
C PHE A 116 -2.07 45.71 -27.14
N LEU A 117 -2.10 45.58 -25.82
CA LEU A 117 -1.04 44.94 -25.04
C LEU A 117 -1.64 43.82 -24.21
N LEU A 118 -1.29 42.58 -24.55
CA LEU A 118 -1.83 41.38 -23.95
C LEU A 118 -0.79 40.76 -22.99
N LEU A 119 -1.18 40.53 -21.74
CA LEU A 119 -0.44 39.77 -20.75
C LEU A 119 -1.23 38.49 -20.45
N GLN A 120 -0.74 37.36 -20.97
CA GLN A 120 -1.32 36.04 -20.75
C GLN A 120 -0.48 35.27 -19.74
N TYR A 121 -1.05 35.05 -18.55
CA TYR A 121 -0.62 34.01 -17.62
C TYR A 121 -1.60 32.83 -17.73
N ALA A 122 -1.26 31.68 -17.15
CA ALA A 122 -2.04 30.44 -17.32
C ALA A 122 -3.55 30.62 -17.02
N ASP A 123 -3.87 31.30 -15.92
CA ASP A 123 -5.26 31.49 -15.47
C ASP A 123 -5.78 32.93 -15.62
N ASP A 124 -4.90 33.90 -15.84
CA ASP A 124 -5.25 35.32 -15.94
C ASP A 124 -4.80 35.89 -17.29
N THR A 125 -5.77 36.34 -18.09
CA THR A 125 -5.51 37.09 -19.32
C THR A 125 -5.87 38.55 -19.11
N LEU A 126 -4.88 39.42 -19.14
CA LEU A 126 -5.04 40.87 -19.00
C LEU A 126 -4.77 41.55 -20.34
N LEU A 127 -5.73 42.32 -20.83
CA LEU A 127 -5.63 43.07 -22.08
C LEU A 127 -5.72 44.56 -21.80
N PHE A 128 -4.71 45.31 -22.20
CA PHE A 128 -4.68 46.76 -22.17
C PHE A 128 -4.94 47.30 -23.58
N SER A 129 -5.77 48.31 -23.69
CA SER A 129 -6.08 48.95 -24.97
C SER A 129 -6.41 50.43 -24.79
N THR A 130 -6.15 51.20 -25.85
CA THR A 130 -6.65 52.58 -25.95
C THR A 130 -8.16 52.60 -26.16
N ALA A 131 -8.83 53.67 -25.74
CA ALA A 131 -10.29 53.75 -25.77
C ALA A 131 -10.86 54.32 -27.10
N LYS A 132 -10.14 54.17 -28.21
CA LYS A 132 -10.64 54.58 -29.53
C LYS A 132 -11.75 53.62 -29.97
N GLY A 133 -12.88 54.15 -30.46
CA GLY A 133 -14.05 53.35 -30.85
C GLY A 133 -13.75 52.25 -31.88
N THR A 134 -12.82 52.50 -32.81
CA THR A 134 -12.35 51.51 -33.79
C THR A 134 -11.62 50.33 -33.14
N ALA A 135 -10.77 50.58 -32.13
CA ALA A 135 -10.05 49.53 -31.41
C ALA A 135 -11.00 48.60 -30.64
N VAL A 136 -12.04 49.15 -30.01
CA VAL A 136 -13.05 48.37 -29.28
C VAL A 136 -13.84 47.44 -30.22
N GLN A 137 -14.21 47.94 -31.41
CA GLN A 137 -14.90 47.12 -32.41
C GLN A 137 -14.00 46.01 -32.94
N VAL A 138 -12.75 46.31 -33.30
CA VAL A 138 -11.78 45.31 -33.79
C VAL A 138 -11.55 44.22 -32.75
N LEU A 139 -11.38 44.60 -31.47
CA LEU A 139 -11.23 43.67 -30.37
C LEU A 139 -12.42 42.69 -30.25
N SER A 140 -13.65 43.20 -30.39
CA SER A 140 -14.85 42.36 -30.39
C SER A 140 -14.81 41.27 -31.47
N HIS A 141 -14.46 41.67 -32.70
CA HIS A 141 -14.38 40.76 -33.83
C HIS A 141 -13.29 39.71 -33.64
N VAL A 142 -12.12 40.11 -33.15
CA VAL A 142 -11.01 39.19 -32.87
C VAL A 142 -11.39 38.17 -31.79
N LEU A 143 -11.97 38.61 -30.67
CA LEU A 143 -12.39 37.70 -29.60
C LEU A 143 -13.46 36.72 -30.07
N LYS A 144 -14.40 37.18 -30.91
CA LYS A 144 -15.45 36.31 -31.49
C LYS A 144 -14.86 35.29 -32.45
N ALA A 145 -14.03 35.73 -33.41
CA ALA A 145 -13.38 34.84 -34.36
C ALA A 145 -12.48 33.81 -33.66
N PHE A 146 -11.72 34.24 -32.64
CA PHE A 146 -10.91 33.33 -31.82
C PHE A 146 -11.78 32.29 -31.12
N SER A 147 -12.89 32.70 -30.51
CA SER A 147 -13.82 31.81 -29.81
C SER A 147 -14.46 30.77 -30.74
N GLU A 148 -14.83 31.19 -31.96
CA GLU A 148 -15.46 30.33 -32.97
C GLU A 148 -14.51 29.24 -33.50
N VAL A 149 -13.25 29.60 -33.76
CA VAL A 149 -12.28 28.67 -34.32
C VAL A 149 -11.63 27.80 -33.23
N SER A 150 -11.27 28.37 -32.07
CA SER A 150 -10.58 27.64 -31.01
C SER A 150 -11.49 26.82 -30.10
N GLY A 151 -12.78 27.13 -30.07
CA GLY A 151 -13.73 26.59 -29.09
C GLY A 151 -13.61 27.20 -27.69
N ILE A 152 -12.59 28.04 -27.43
CA ILE A 152 -12.33 28.68 -26.13
C ILE A 152 -13.25 29.89 -25.98
N LEU A 153 -14.28 29.75 -25.15
CA LEU A 153 -15.30 30.78 -24.92
C LEU A 153 -14.95 31.68 -23.73
N LEU A 154 -15.27 32.96 -23.82
CA LEU A 154 -15.18 33.88 -22.67
C LEU A 154 -16.28 33.62 -21.64
N ASN A 155 -15.93 33.78 -20.38
CA ASN A 155 -16.85 33.76 -19.24
C ASN A 155 -17.18 35.19 -18.83
N LEU A 156 -18.21 35.74 -19.45
CA LEU A 156 -18.58 37.15 -19.31
C LEU A 156 -18.86 37.56 -17.86
N ASN A 157 -19.36 36.65 -17.03
CA ASN A 157 -19.66 36.90 -15.62
C ASN A 157 -18.41 37.07 -14.76
N LYS A 158 -17.24 36.60 -15.23
CA LYS A 158 -15.96 36.70 -14.53
C LYS A 158 -14.99 37.67 -15.21
N CYS A 159 -15.27 38.11 -16.42
CA CYS A 159 -14.54 39.20 -17.05
C CYS A 159 -14.79 40.50 -16.30
N SER A 160 -13.75 41.34 -16.16
CA SER A 160 -13.90 42.66 -15.55
C SER A 160 -13.22 43.74 -16.38
N LEU A 161 -13.82 44.93 -16.36
CA LEU A 161 -13.32 46.13 -17.02
C LEU A 161 -12.86 47.11 -15.96
N VAL A 162 -11.62 47.58 -16.10
CA VAL A 162 -11.05 48.67 -15.29
C VAL A 162 -10.84 49.87 -16.21
N PRO A 163 -11.67 50.91 -16.12
CA PRO A 163 -11.55 52.10 -16.94
C PRO A 163 -10.47 53.07 -16.41
N PHE A 164 -9.76 53.74 -17.31
CA PHE A 164 -8.84 54.84 -17.00
C PHE A 164 -9.22 56.07 -17.83
N ASN A 165 -9.65 57.15 -17.17
CA ASN A 165 -10.07 58.41 -17.81
C ASN A 165 -11.13 58.25 -18.92
N LEU A 166 -12.10 57.34 -18.72
CA LEU A 166 -13.19 57.08 -19.68
C LEU A 166 -14.49 57.77 -19.27
N SER A 167 -15.23 58.28 -20.26
CA SER A 167 -16.61 58.74 -20.06
C SER A 167 -17.56 57.55 -19.86
N ALA A 168 -18.67 57.78 -19.14
CA ALA A 168 -19.67 56.76 -18.83
C ALA A 168 -20.28 56.10 -20.08
N ASP A 169 -20.44 56.86 -21.17
CA ASP A 169 -20.97 56.37 -22.45
C ASP A 169 -20.03 55.35 -23.12
N LEU A 170 -18.73 55.59 -23.01
CA LEU A 170 -17.72 54.72 -23.60
C LEU A 170 -17.55 53.42 -22.80
N ILE A 171 -17.66 53.50 -21.47
CA ILE A 171 -17.71 52.33 -20.57
C ILE A 171 -18.91 51.44 -20.92
N THR A 172 -20.08 52.06 -21.14
CA THR A 172 -21.30 51.34 -21.54
C THR A 172 -21.14 50.67 -22.91
N SER A 173 -20.50 51.36 -23.86
CA SER A 173 -20.18 50.81 -25.19
C SER A 173 -19.25 49.59 -25.11
N ILE A 174 -18.20 49.64 -24.29
CA ILE A 174 -17.26 48.52 -24.09
C ILE A 174 -17.95 47.33 -23.39
N ASN A 175 -18.79 47.58 -22.38
CA ASN A 175 -19.57 46.54 -21.71
C ASN A 175 -20.58 45.87 -22.66
N SER A 176 -21.21 46.64 -23.55
CA SER A 176 -22.15 46.10 -24.55
C SER A 176 -21.46 45.14 -25.54
N VAL A 177 -20.20 45.42 -25.86
CA VAL A 177 -19.36 44.59 -26.74
C VAL A 177 -19.03 43.25 -26.09
N LEU A 178 -18.74 43.25 -24.79
CA LEU A 178 -18.52 42.01 -24.03
C LEU A 178 -19.79 41.15 -23.94
N GLN A 179 -20.98 41.77 -23.84
CA GLN A 179 -22.25 41.05 -23.67
C GLN A 179 -22.87 40.50 -24.97
N ARG A 180 -22.42 40.94 -26.15
CA ARG A 180 -23.06 40.61 -27.44
C ARG A 180 -22.62 39.27 -28.05
N THR A 181 -21.72 38.53 -27.41
CA THR A 181 -21.13 37.26 -27.89
C THR A 181 -21.99 36.01 -27.65
N GLU A 182 -23.15 36.08 -26.99
CA GLU A 182 -23.93 34.88 -26.60
C GLU A 182 -25.01 34.37 -27.57
N ARG A 183 -25.37 35.07 -28.66
CA ARG A 183 -26.49 34.62 -29.52
C ARG A 183 -26.07 33.74 -30.69
N ILE A 184 -25.79 32.47 -30.41
CA ILE A 184 -25.94 31.38 -31.40
C ILE A 184 -26.81 30.26 -30.76
N LYS A 185 -27.98 30.02 -31.36
CA LYS A 185 -29.08 29.16 -30.86
C LYS A 185 -28.64 27.70 -30.62
N LYS A 186 -28.96 27.14 -29.46
CA LYS A 186 -29.09 25.68 -29.28
C LYS A 186 -30.55 25.25 -29.49
N PRO A 187 -30.81 24.05 -30.07
CA PRO A 187 -32.14 23.49 -30.16
C PRO A 187 -32.63 22.99 -28.79
N THR A 188 -33.93 23.12 -28.60
CA THR A 188 -34.75 22.60 -27.50
C THR A 188 -34.88 21.08 -27.54
N ALA A 189 -34.73 20.41 -26.40
CA ALA A 189 -35.62 19.32 -25.98
C ALA A 189 -35.44 19.03 -24.48
N HIS A 190 -36.58 18.89 -23.82
CA HIS A 190 -36.80 18.49 -22.44
C HIS A 190 -36.38 17.04 -22.19
N GLU A 191 -35.96 16.72 -20.97
CA GLU A 191 -36.64 15.71 -20.15
C GLU A 191 -36.21 15.79 -18.68
N LYS A 192 -37.22 15.80 -17.80
CA LYS A 192 -37.08 15.68 -16.34
C LYS A 192 -36.76 14.21 -16.03
N VAL A 193 -35.73 13.96 -15.21
CA VAL A 193 -35.59 12.70 -14.49
C VAL A 193 -35.31 12.98 -13.01
N VAL A 194 -35.92 12.13 -12.20
CA VAL A 194 -36.29 12.22 -10.78
C VAL A 194 -35.10 12.25 -9.82
N SER A 195 -35.32 12.95 -8.71
CA SER A 195 -34.45 13.06 -7.54
C SER A 195 -34.29 11.74 -6.77
N ALA A 196 -33.09 11.17 -6.82
CA ALA A 196 -32.52 10.26 -5.82
C ALA A 196 -30.98 10.47 -5.82
N PRO A 197 -30.24 10.14 -4.75
CA PRO A 197 -28.80 10.40 -4.69
C PRO A 197 -28.06 9.40 -5.59
N PHE A 198 -27.83 9.77 -6.84
CA PHE A 198 -27.04 8.98 -7.78
C PHE A 198 -25.58 9.41 -7.70
N GLN A 199 -24.69 8.45 -7.43
CA GLN A 199 -23.25 8.66 -7.53
C GLN A 199 -22.83 8.43 -8.98
N ILE A 200 -22.68 9.51 -9.76
CA ILE A 200 -22.19 9.46 -11.13
C ILE A 200 -20.67 9.49 -11.10
N ARG A 201 -20.03 8.40 -11.52
CA ARG A 201 -18.57 8.33 -11.70
C ARG A 201 -18.27 8.28 -13.19
N ILE A 202 -17.44 9.21 -13.68
CA ILE A 202 -16.98 9.20 -15.07
C ILE A 202 -15.68 8.41 -15.13
N LEU A 203 -15.71 7.20 -15.69
CA LEU A 203 -14.52 6.38 -15.93
C LEU A 203 -13.96 6.78 -17.29
N THR A 204 -12.66 7.07 -17.38
CA THR A 204 -12.03 7.47 -18.64
C THR A 204 -11.14 6.34 -19.13
N GLY A 205 -11.63 5.57 -20.10
CA GLY A 205 -10.91 4.45 -20.69
C GLY A 205 -10.04 4.89 -21.88
N ARG A 206 -8.82 4.36 -21.97
CA ARG A 206 -8.06 4.33 -23.23
C ARG A 206 -8.46 3.05 -23.96
N LYS A 207 -8.98 3.13 -25.18
CA LYS A 207 -8.87 2.00 -26.12
C LYS A 207 -7.41 1.91 -26.55
N THR A 208 -6.62 1.12 -25.83
CA THR A 208 -5.29 0.74 -26.29
C THR A 208 -5.44 -0.12 -27.54
N LEU A 209 -4.84 0.36 -28.63
CA LEU A 209 -4.34 -0.43 -29.74
C LEU A 209 -3.39 -1.51 -29.19
N VAL A 210 -3.95 -2.66 -28.83
CA VAL A 210 -3.24 -3.95 -28.74
C VAL A 210 -4.11 -4.97 -29.45
N ALA A 211 -4.15 -4.87 -30.76
CA ALA A 211 -4.74 -5.87 -31.63
C ALA A 211 -4.02 -5.84 -32.97
N HIS A 212 -2.77 -6.28 -32.97
CA HIS A 212 -2.10 -7.01 -34.06
C HIS A 212 -0.70 -7.35 -33.59
N LEU A 213 -0.52 -8.59 -33.13
CA LEU A 213 0.63 -9.47 -33.37
C LEU A 213 0.39 -10.73 -32.55
N GLN A 214 -0.42 -11.62 -33.11
CA GLN A 214 -0.48 -13.02 -32.66
C GLN A 214 0.79 -13.76 -33.07
N SER A 215 1.13 -14.73 -32.22
CA SER A 215 1.89 -15.95 -32.50
C SER A 215 3.33 -15.82 -32.98
N ARG A 216 4.27 -15.82 -32.03
CA ARG A 216 5.38 -16.77 -32.06
C ARG A 216 5.57 -17.38 -30.68
N SER A 217 5.09 -18.61 -30.53
CA SER A 217 5.50 -19.52 -29.47
C SER A 217 7.00 -19.74 -29.58
N ILE A 218 7.77 -19.25 -28.61
CA ILE A 218 9.11 -19.76 -28.36
C ILE A 218 8.93 -20.88 -27.33
N LYS A 219 9.12 -22.13 -27.78
CA LYS A 219 9.43 -23.23 -26.88
C LYS A 219 10.75 -22.86 -26.18
N LEU A 220 10.69 -22.48 -24.91
CA LEU A 220 11.86 -22.63 -24.06
C LEU A 220 11.97 -24.11 -23.73
N SER A 221 13.05 -24.73 -24.22
CA SER A 221 13.60 -25.96 -23.67
C SER A 221 13.87 -25.80 -22.17
N PRO A 222 13.84 -26.88 -21.38
CA PRO A 222 14.17 -26.81 -19.97
C PRO A 222 15.65 -26.45 -19.84
N MET A 223 15.91 -25.20 -19.47
CA MET A 223 17.19 -24.77 -18.93
C MET A 223 16.87 -24.35 -17.49
N ASP A 224 17.29 -25.18 -16.55
CA ASP A 224 17.28 -24.84 -15.12
C ASP A 224 17.98 -23.48 -14.92
N PRO A 225 17.33 -22.47 -14.34
CA PRO A 225 18.03 -21.29 -13.85
C PRO A 225 18.43 -21.50 -12.37
N PRO A 226 19.59 -21.00 -11.93
CA PRO A 226 20.08 -21.20 -10.58
C PRO A 226 19.14 -20.52 -9.56
N MET A 227 18.89 -21.19 -8.43
CA MET A 227 18.11 -20.66 -7.31
C MET A 227 18.94 -19.64 -6.51
N ASP A 228 18.72 -18.34 -6.73
CA ASP A 228 19.44 -17.25 -6.03
C ASP A 228 18.79 -16.76 -4.70
N PHE A 229 17.80 -17.46 -4.14
CA PHE A 229 17.23 -17.10 -2.83
C PHE A 229 17.73 -18.05 -1.74
N GLN A 230 18.35 -17.49 -0.70
CA GLN A 230 18.63 -18.22 0.54
C GLN A 230 17.51 -17.98 1.55
N VAL A 231 17.03 -19.05 2.19
CA VAL A 231 15.88 -18.98 3.09
C VAL A 231 16.34 -19.01 4.53
N VAL A 232 15.80 -18.09 5.33
CA VAL A 232 16.00 -18.03 6.79
C VAL A 232 14.64 -18.14 7.47
N VAL A 233 14.46 -19.17 8.29
CA VAL A 233 13.23 -19.38 9.08
C VAL A 233 13.48 -18.98 10.51
N LEU A 234 12.70 -18.02 11.01
CA LEU A 234 12.79 -17.52 12.38
C LEU A 234 11.90 -18.36 13.30
N ALA A 235 12.50 -19.32 14.00
CA ALA A 235 11.83 -20.20 14.95
C ALA A 235 12.12 -19.72 16.38
N GLY A 236 11.49 -18.59 16.78
CA GLY A 236 11.60 -18.09 18.16
C GLY A 236 11.21 -19.16 19.18
N GLY A 237 12.01 -19.31 20.24
CA GLY A 237 11.91 -20.40 21.21
C GLY A 237 10.91 -20.14 22.32
N THR A 238 10.98 -18.96 22.94
CA THR A 238 10.15 -18.57 24.10
C THR A 238 9.19 -17.45 23.74
N SER A 239 7.99 -17.44 24.35
CA SER A 239 7.06 -16.33 24.19
C SER A 239 6.18 -16.16 25.43
N ASP A 240 6.32 -15.01 26.09
CA ASP A 240 5.51 -14.68 27.27
C ASP A 240 4.01 -14.60 26.94
N LYS A 241 3.68 -14.25 25.69
CA LYS A 241 2.30 -14.11 25.20
C LYS A 241 1.58 -15.45 25.02
N LEU A 242 2.33 -16.54 24.99
CA LEU A 242 1.82 -17.90 24.82
C LEU A 242 1.94 -18.72 26.09
N SER A 243 2.32 -18.10 27.22
CA SER A 243 2.16 -18.74 28.52
C SER A 243 0.66 -18.96 28.78
N PRO A 244 0.20 -20.19 29.08
CA PRO A 244 0.99 -21.34 29.58
C PRO A 244 1.27 -22.49 28.59
N LEU A 245 1.03 -22.31 27.30
CA LEU A 245 1.21 -23.36 26.28
C LEU A 245 2.68 -23.66 25.97
N VAL A 246 3.54 -22.66 26.06
CA VAL A 246 4.98 -22.79 25.79
C VAL A 246 5.70 -23.07 27.11
N SER A 247 6.51 -24.13 27.13
CA SER A 247 7.35 -24.53 28.26
C SER A 247 8.77 -24.81 27.77
N LYS A 248 9.72 -25.04 28.70
CA LYS A 248 11.08 -25.46 28.33
C LYS A 248 11.11 -26.77 27.53
N GLU A 249 10.15 -27.66 27.80
CA GLU A 249 10.02 -28.96 27.13
C GLU A 249 9.35 -28.86 25.75
N LEU A 250 8.55 -27.81 25.51
CA LEU A 250 7.83 -27.62 24.26
C LEU A 250 8.01 -26.19 23.73
N PRO A 251 8.99 -25.96 22.83
CA PRO A 251 9.21 -24.65 22.23
C PRO A 251 8.05 -24.26 21.31
N LYS A 252 7.87 -22.96 21.09
CA LYS A 252 6.79 -22.43 20.24
C LYS A 252 6.76 -23.07 18.85
N ALA A 253 7.91 -23.31 18.25
CA ALA A 253 8.06 -23.91 16.92
C ALA A 253 7.49 -25.34 16.82
N LEU A 254 7.40 -26.07 17.94
CA LEU A 254 6.90 -27.44 17.98
C LEU A 254 5.46 -27.54 18.52
N LEU A 255 4.77 -26.42 18.74
CA LEU A 255 3.38 -26.43 19.17
C LEU A 255 2.50 -27.17 18.16
N PRO A 256 1.64 -28.10 18.60
CA PRO A 256 0.82 -28.89 17.70
C PRO A 256 -0.39 -28.09 17.21
N VAL A 257 -0.39 -27.73 15.93
CA VAL A 257 -1.57 -27.21 15.23
C VAL A 257 -2.08 -28.34 14.33
N ALA A 258 -3.35 -28.73 14.47
CA ALA A 258 -3.94 -29.89 13.78
C ALA A 258 -3.07 -31.16 13.87
N ASN A 259 -2.47 -31.42 15.03
CA ASN A 259 -1.56 -32.54 15.32
C ASN A 259 -0.25 -32.59 14.50
N LYS A 260 0.10 -31.47 13.84
CA LYS A 260 1.40 -31.23 13.22
C LYS A 260 2.15 -30.12 13.98
N PRO A 261 3.49 -30.21 14.11
CA PRO A 261 4.28 -29.12 14.70
C PRO A 261 4.15 -27.82 13.89
N LEU A 262 4.09 -26.67 14.56
CA LEU A 262 3.90 -25.36 13.91
C LEU A 262 4.95 -25.08 12.82
N LEU A 263 6.20 -25.47 13.05
CA LEU A 263 7.30 -25.30 12.09
C LEU A 263 7.12 -26.13 10.80
N SER A 264 6.29 -27.17 10.80
CA SER A 264 6.03 -27.97 9.60
C SER A 264 5.34 -27.17 8.50
N TYR A 265 4.42 -26.25 8.84
CA TYR A 265 3.69 -25.45 7.86
C TYR A 265 4.59 -24.59 6.96
N PRO A 266 5.49 -23.73 7.49
CA PRO A 266 6.40 -22.98 6.65
C PRO A 266 7.39 -23.88 5.90
N LEU A 267 7.82 -25.00 6.48
CA LEU A 267 8.74 -25.93 5.81
C LEU A 267 8.08 -26.67 4.64
N GLU A 268 6.86 -27.17 4.80
CA GLU A 268 6.07 -27.81 3.73
C GLU A 268 5.82 -26.80 2.58
N LEU A 269 5.58 -25.52 2.88
CA LEU A 269 5.45 -24.47 1.86
C LEU A 269 6.76 -24.19 1.09
N LEU A 270 7.89 -24.23 1.79
CA LEU A 270 9.21 -24.06 1.20
C LEU A 270 9.59 -25.27 0.32
N GLU A 271 9.30 -26.49 0.80
CA GLU A 271 9.46 -27.74 0.04
C GLU A 271 8.62 -27.71 -1.24
N ALA A 272 7.33 -27.33 -1.13
CA ALA A 272 6.44 -27.19 -2.29
C ALA A 272 6.91 -26.11 -3.29
N SER A 273 7.70 -25.14 -2.82
CA SER A 273 8.33 -24.10 -3.65
C SER A 273 9.71 -24.50 -4.17
N ASN A 274 10.14 -25.75 -3.96
CA ASN A 274 11.46 -26.30 -4.32
C ASN A 274 12.65 -25.58 -3.66
N LEU A 275 12.44 -24.93 -2.51
CA LEU A 275 13.50 -24.25 -1.74
C LEU A 275 14.09 -25.22 -0.72
N LYS A 276 15.15 -25.93 -1.12
CA LYS A 276 15.71 -27.05 -0.34
C LYS A 276 16.75 -26.65 0.71
N ASN A 277 17.44 -25.53 0.53
CA ASN A 277 18.48 -25.06 1.46
C ASN A 277 17.90 -24.01 2.41
N ILE A 278 17.77 -24.37 3.68
CA ILE A 278 17.05 -23.58 4.68
C ILE A 278 17.94 -23.42 5.92
N ILE A 279 18.05 -22.20 6.43
CA ILE A 279 18.65 -21.93 7.74
C ILE A 279 17.53 -21.66 8.74
N VAL A 280 17.42 -22.46 9.80
CA VAL A 280 16.44 -22.28 10.86
C VAL A 280 17.14 -21.65 12.06
N VAL A 281 16.69 -20.48 12.49
CA VAL A 281 17.24 -19.78 13.65
C VAL A 281 16.36 -20.05 14.85
N VAL A 282 16.94 -20.67 15.88
CA VAL A 282 16.24 -21.01 17.12
C VAL A 282 16.84 -20.23 18.28
N GLU A 283 15.96 -19.68 19.11
CA GLU A 283 16.32 -18.96 20.32
C GLU A 283 16.36 -19.91 21.51
N GLY A 284 17.52 -20.02 22.17
CA GLY A 284 17.77 -20.91 23.30
C GLY A 284 18.35 -22.28 22.91
N ASP A 285 19.34 -22.76 23.69
CA ASP A 285 20.09 -23.99 23.41
C ASP A 285 19.21 -25.27 23.53
N GLU A 286 18.37 -25.35 24.57
CA GLU A 286 17.48 -26.50 24.79
C GLU A 286 16.45 -26.63 23.65
N ALA A 287 15.85 -25.50 23.25
CA ALA A 287 14.88 -25.45 22.16
C ALA A 287 15.53 -25.82 20.81
N ALA A 288 16.75 -25.36 20.56
CA ALA A 288 17.49 -25.70 19.34
C ALA A 288 17.73 -27.21 19.21
N THR A 289 18.13 -27.86 20.30
CA THR A 289 18.39 -29.31 20.33
C THR A 289 17.12 -30.12 20.03
N LEU A 290 15.97 -29.72 20.59
CA LEU A 290 14.68 -30.36 20.33
C LEU A 290 14.23 -30.18 18.87
N VAL A 291 14.38 -28.98 18.33
CA VAL A 291 14.03 -28.66 16.94
C VAL A 291 14.93 -29.41 15.96
N GLU A 292 16.24 -29.47 16.22
CA GLU A 292 17.22 -30.20 15.41
C GLU A 292 16.94 -31.70 15.39
N SER A 293 16.67 -32.30 16.56
CA SER A 293 16.26 -33.70 16.68
C SER A 293 15.00 -33.98 15.86
N TRP A 294 13.98 -33.14 15.96
CA TRP A 294 12.76 -33.29 15.18
C TRP A 294 12.99 -33.15 13.66
N LEU A 295 13.77 -32.16 13.23
CA LEU A 295 14.07 -31.91 11.82
C LEU A 295 14.82 -33.09 11.18
N SER A 296 15.80 -33.65 11.89
CA SER A 296 16.60 -34.77 11.39
C SER A 296 15.75 -36.01 11.12
N VAL A 297 14.71 -36.25 11.92
CA VAL A 297 13.78 -37.37 11.73
C VAL A 297 12.72 -37.05 10.69
N ALA A 298 12.14 -35.84 10.73
CA ALA A 298 10.98 -35.50 9.91
C ALA A 298 11.32 -35.19 8.46
N TYR A 299 12.47 -34.59 8.16
CA TYR A 299 12.83 -34.10 6.82
C TYR A 299 14.13 -34.68 6.28
N MET A 300 14.58 -35.83 6.82
CA MET A 300 15.73 -36.58 6.32
C MET A 300 15.66 -36.73 4.79
N ASP A 301 16.73 -36.35 4.10
CA ASP A 301 16.90 -36.39 2.63
C ASP A 301 15.89 -35.56 1.79
N ARG A 302 14.93 -34.86 2.43
CA ARG A 302 13.95 -34.00 1.75
C ARG A 302 14.36 -32.54 1.70
N LEU A 303 14.85 -32.02 2.82
CA LEU A 303 15.32 -30.63 2.96
C LEU A 303 16.72 -30.61 3.58
N ASN A 304 17.57 -29.69 3.12
CA ASN A 304 18.86 -29.40 3.72
C ASN A 304 18.69 -28.24 4.71
N VAL A 305 18.54 -28.60 5.99
CA VAL A 305 18.23 -27.65 7.05
C VAL A 305 19.42 -27.49 7.98
N GLU A 306 19.93 -26.26 8.09
CA GLU A 306 20.97 -25.89 9.05
C GLU A 306 20.34 -25.16 10.24
N VAL A 307 20.55 -25.65 11.46
CA VAL A 307 20.00 -25.03 12.68
C VAL A 307 21.05 -24.13 13.32
N VAL A 308 20.75 -22.83 13.41
CA VAL A 308 21.60 -21.83 14.07
C VAL A 308 20.98 -21.45 15.41
N LYS A 309 21.74 -21.65 16.47
CA LYS A 309 21.34 -21.29 17.84
C LYS A 309 21.71 -19.85 18.16
N THR A 310 20.80 -19.16 18.82
CA THR A 310 20.95 -17.77 19.25
C THR A 310 20.64 -17.67 20.75
N PRO A 311 21.36 -16.85 21.54
CA PRO A 311 21.03 -16.62 22.95
C PRO A 311 19.59 -16.11 23.14
N GLY A 312 19.03 -16.24 24.34
CA GLY A 312 17.68 -15.73 24.64
C GLY A 312 17.62 -14.21 24.66
N ASP A 313 16.52 -13.64 24.16
CA ASP A 313 16.12 -12.23 24.14
C ASP A 313 16.90 -11.30 23.19
N VAL A 314 17.33 -11.78 22.02
CA VAL A 314 18.04 -10.96 21.01
C VAL A 314 17.11 -10.34 19.96
N GLY A 315 15.83 -10.68 20.00
CA GLY A 315 14.83 -10.25 19.02
C GLY A 315 15.07 -10.81 17.62
N THR A 316 14.17 -10.48 16.69
CA THR A 316 14.24 -10.98 15.29
C THR A 316 15.44 -10.45 14.52
N VAL A 317 15.94 -9.26 14.88
CA VAL A 317 17.10 -8.65 14.22
C VAL A 317 18.39 -9.28 14.73
N GLY A 318 18.51 -9.53 16.04
CA GLY A 318 19.64 -10.25 16.61
C GLY A 318 19.76 -11.68 16.05
N ALA A 319 18.62 -12.37 15.86
CA ALA A 319 18.57 -13.67 15.20
C ALA A 319 19.15 -13.63 13.76
N ILE A 320 18.84 -12.60 12.98
CA ILE A 320 19.41 -12.44 11.64
C ILE A 320 20.89 -12.07 11.70
N ARG A 321 21.30 -11.24 12.67
CA ARG A 321 22.70 -10.86 12.87
C ARG A 321 23.58 -12.09 13.15
N ALA A 322 23.06 -13.06 13.89
CA ALA A 322 23.74 -14.34 14.12
C ALA A 322 23.95 -15.15 12.82
N VAL A 323 23.02 -15.06 11.87
CA VAL A 323 23.09 -15.75 10.58
C VAL A 323 23.82 -14.96 9.50
N ALA A 324 24.03 -13.65 9.68
CA ALA A 324 24.66 -12.76 8.68
C ALA A 324 25.94 -13.32 8.03
N PRO A 325 26.88 -13.98 8.75
CA PRO A 325 28.06 -14.59 8.16
C PRO A 325 27.78 -15.74 7.18
N PHE A 326 26.66 -16.43 7.36
CA PHE A 326 26.24 -17.58 6.55
C PHE A 326 25.42 -17.16 5.31
N LEU A 327 25.12 -15.86 5.16
CA LEU A 327 24.31 -15.33 4.06
C LEU A 327 25.19 -15.05 2.83
N VAL A 328 25.12 -15.97 1.86
CA VAL A 328 25.93 -15.94 0.63
C VAL A 328 25.13 -15.44 -0.57
N SER A 329 23.83 -15.73 -0.62
CA SER A 329 22.99 -15.43 -1.78
C SER A 329 22.68 -13.94 -1.94
N THR A 330 22.35 -13.52 -3.16
CA THR A 330 22.05 -12.13 -3.48
C THR A 330 20.75 -11.65 -2.86
N ASP A 331 19.72 -12.51 -2.86
CA ASP A 331 18.43 -12.26 -2.25
C ASP A 331 18.18 -13.24 -1.09
N ILE A 332 17.55 -12.75 -0.03
CA ILE A 332 17.30 -13.48 1.20
C ILE A 332 15.81 -13.48 1.47
N LEU A 333 15.25 -14.65 1.70
CA LEU A 333 13.84 -14.82 2.07
C LEU A 333 13.74 -15.17 3.56
N ILE A 334 13.20 -14.26 4.34
CA ILE A 334 12.96 -14.45 5.78
C ILE A 334 11.51 -14.86 5.98
N VAL A 335 11.29 -16.00 6.63
CA VAL A 335 9.97 -16.56 6.93
C VAL A 335 9.82 -16.74 8.44
N SER A 336 8.67 -16.38 8.99
CA SER A 336 8.36 -16.64 10.39
C SER A 336 7.99 -18.11 10.61
N GLY A 337 8.60 -18.75 11.61
CA GLY A 337 8.28 -20.13 12.01
C GLY A 337 6.91 -20.29 12.68
N ASP A 338 6.20 -19.18 12.95
CA ASP A 338 4.86 -19.17 13.57
C ASP A 338 3.72 -18.86 12.59
N LEU A 339 4.00 -18.91 11.29
CA LEU A 339 3.07 -18.62 10.22
C LEU A 339 2.38 -19.90 9.74
N VAL A 340 1.06 -19.84 9.62
CA VAL A 340 0.26 -20.85 8.92
C VAL A 340 -0.42 -20.18 7.74
N SER A 341 -0.02 -20.54 6.52
CA SER A 341 -0.55 -19.93 5.30
C SER A 341 -0.60 -20.89 4.12
N ASP A 342 -1.39 -20.59 3.09
CA ASP A 342 -1.37 -21.26 1.78
C ASP A 342 -0.65 -20.45 0.69
N ILE A 343 -0.02 -19.34 1.08
CA ILE A 343 0.61 -18.39 0.16
C ILE A 343 1.98 -18.90 -0.22
N SER A 344 2.19 -19.16 -1.52
CA SER A 344 3.48 -19.64 -2.03
C SER A 344 4.59 -18.58 -1.84
N PRO A 345 5.69 -18.91 -1.13
CA PRO A 345 6.84 -18.00 -1.01
C PRO A 345 7.44 -17.59 -2.38
N GLY A 346 7.32 -18.45 -3.40
CA GLY A 346 7.72 -18.15 -4.77
C GLY A 346 7.03 -16.91 -5.38
N ALA A 347 5.77 -16.65 -5.03
CA ALA A 347 5.05 -15.45 -5.52
C ALA A 347 5.62 -14.15 -4.93
N ILE A 348 6.07 -14.20 -3.67
CA ILE A 348 6.72 -13.09 -2.98
C ILE A 348 8.10 -12.84 -3.61
N ALA A 349 8.88 -13.90 -3.81
CA ALA A 349 10.17 -13.86 -4.49
C ALA A 349 10.06 -13.29 -5.92
N ALA A 350 9.06 -13.73 -6.69
CA ALA A 350 8.80 -13.20 -8.03
C ALA A 350 8.44 -11.71 -8.01
N THR A 351 7.63 -11.28 -7.04
CA THR A 351 7.27 -9.86 -6.87
C THR A 351 8.47 -9.01 -6.49
N HIS A 352 9.33 -9.53 -5.61
CA HIS A 352 10.58 -8.89 -5.21
C HIS A 352 11.50 -8.64 -6.40
N ARG A 353 11.75 -9.69 -7.19
CA ARG A 353 12.57 -9.62 -8.41
C ARG A 353 11.98 -8.71 -9.47
N ARG A 354 10.67 -8.82 -9.72
CA ARG A 354 9.96 -8.01 -10.73
C ARG A 354 10.13 -6.51 -10.52
N HIS A 355 10.16 -6.06 -9.25
CA HIS A 355 10.27 -4.64 -8.93
C HIS A 355 11.69 -4.20 -8.54
N GLY A 356 12.63 -5.14 -8.38
CA GLY A 356 13.98 -4.89 -7.88
C GLY A 356 13.95 -4.22 -6.50
N ALA A 357 13.06 -4.68 -5.63
CA ALA A 357 12.81 -4.05 -4.34
C ALA A 357 13.99 -4.26 -3.38
N ALA A 358 14.20 -3.33 -2.43
CA ALA A 358 15.09 -3.58 -1.31
C ALA A 358 14.46 -4.55 -0.30
N VAL A 359 13.14 -4.42 -0.10
CA VAL A 359 12.35 -5.30 0.75
C VAL A 359 10.98 -5.51 0.11
N THR A 360 10.46 -6.73 0.20
CA THR A 360 9.07 -7.05 -0.14
C THR A 360 8.44 -7.76 1.03
N ALA A 361 7.39 -7.16 1.61
CA ALA A 361 6.71 -7.67 2.80
C ALA A 361 5.35 -8.28 2.46
N LEU A 362 5.03 -9.43 3.06
CA LEU A 362 3.71 -10.06 2.95
C LEU A 362 2.74 -9.47 3.97
N PHE A 363 1.61 -8.98 3.48
CA PHE A 363 0.48 -8.56 4.31
C PHE A 363 -0.77 -9.37 3.97
N CYS A 364 -1.44 -9.83 5.01
CA CYS A 364 -2.66 -10.62 4.92
C CYS A 364 -3.81 -9.84 5.54
N PRO A 365 -5.06 -10.01 5.07
CA PRO A 365 -6.22 -9.51 5.81
C PRO A 365 -6.12 -10.00 7.25
N ALA A 366 -6.34 -9.11 8.23
CA ALA A 366 -6.38 -9.54 9.61
C ALA A 366 -7.48 -10.62 9.70
N PRO A 367 -7.17 -11.82 10.23
CA PRO A 367 -8.21 -12.80 10.48
C PRO A 367 -9.25 -12.10 11.34
N VAL A 368 -10.52 -12.34 11.03
CA VAL A 368 -11.62 -11.98 11.90
C VAL A 368 -11.47 -12.88 13.13
N SER A 369 -10.46 -12.63 13.98
CA SER A 369 -10.48 -13.14 15.33
C SER A 369 -11.84 -12.68 15.83
N GLY A 370 -12.72 -13.63 16.12
CA GLY A 370 -13.99 -13.34 16.74
C GLY A 370 -13.72 -12.32 17.83
N GLY A 371 -14.60 -11.32 17.91
CA GLY A 371 -14.39 -10.16 18.77
C GLY A 371 -13.79 -10.58 20.11
N ALA A 372 -12.96 -9.71 20.68
CA ALA A 372 -12.83 -9.65 22.13
C ALA A 372 -14.24 -9.40 22.70
N ASP A 373 -15.00 -10.48 22.81
CA ASP A 373 -16.35 -10.63 23.31
C ASP A 373 -16.32 -11.95 24.07
N SER A 374 -15.75 -11.86 25.27
CA SER A 374 -16.31 -12.60 26.39
C SER A 374 -17.79 -12.26 26.47
N SER A 375 -18.63 -12.97 25.73
CA SER A 375 -20.07 -12.96 25.94
C SER A 375 -20.37 -13.79 27.18
N THR A 376 -20.19 -13.15 28.35
CA THR A 376 -20.93 -13.27 29.61
C THR A 376 -20.16 -12.38 30.60
N SER A 377 -20.70 -11.39 31.29
CA SER A 377 -22.06 -11.10 31.73
C SER A 377 -22.09 -9.68 32.34
N GLY A 378 -23.19 -8.95 32.13
CA GLY A 378 -23.72 -7.87 32.99
C GLY A 378 -22.75 -6.80 33.55
N GLY A 379 -22.78 -5.60 32.99
CA GLY A 379 -22.20 -4.41 33.64
C GLY A 379 -22.21 -3.17 32.74
N LYS A 380 -22.89 -2.12 33.19
CA LYS A 380 -23.10 -0.83 32.51
C LYS A 380 -21.80 -0.21 31.94
N ASP A 381 -21.93 0.30 30.72
CA ASP A 381 -21.23 1.45 30.12
C ASP A 381 -19.78 1.72 30.57
N LYS A 382 -18.83 1.11 29.87
CA LYS A 382 -17.54 1.76 29.56
C LYS A 382 -17.18 1.49 28.10
N ALA A 383 -17.05 2.55 27.32
CA ALA A 383 -16.66 2.51 25.92
C ALA A 383 -15.43 1.60 25.72
N LYS A 384 -15.62 0.54 24.93
CA LYS A 384 -14.60 -0.44 24.53
C LYS A 384 -13.40 0.32 23.93
N LYS A 385 -12.22 0.22 24.55
CA LYS A 385 -10.96 0.79 23.99
C LYS A 385 -10.75 0.18 22.59
N PRO A 386 -10.51 0.97 21.53
CA PRO A 386 -10.31 0.43 20.20
C PRO A 386 -9.04 -0.45 20.17
N SER A 387 -9.16 -1.62 19.53
CA SER A 387 -8.03 -2.50 19.24
C SER A 387 -6.96 -1.73 18.47
N ARG A 388 -5.70 -1.77 18.93
CA ARG A 388 -4.57 -1.10 18.29
C ARG A 388 -4.28 -1.72 16.92
N CYS A 389 -4.87 -1.19 15.85
CA CYS A 389 -4.67 -1.67 14.48
C CYS A 389 -3.36 -1.12 13.89
N ASN A 390 -2.74 -1.88 12.99
CA ASN A 390 -1.61 -1.36 12.19
C ASN A 390 -2.14 -0.40 11.15
N ILE A 391 -1.37 0.63 10.81
CA ILE A 391 -1.74 1.61 9.79
C ILE A 391 -0.75 1.51 8.65
N ILE A 392 -1.26 1.20 7.46
CA ILE A 392 -0.46 0.89 6.29
C ILE A 392 -0.86 1.85 5.17
N GLY A 393 0.10 2.62 4.68
CA GLY A 393 -0.05 3.49 3.52
C GLY A 393 0.49 2.81 2.27
N LEU A 394 -0.36 2.70 1.27
CA LEU A 394 -0.13 2.03 -0.01
C LEU A 394 -0.21 3.02 -1.15
N ASP A 395 0.47 2.70 -2.24
CA ASP A 395 0.28 3.39 -3.50
C ASP A 395 -1.05 2.98 -4.16
N PRO A 396 -1.55 3.74 -5.15
CA PRO A 396 -2.81 3.43 -5.83
C PRO A 396 -2.80 2.08 -6.56
N THR A 397 -1.62 1.57 -6.93
CA THR A 397 -1.48 0.26 -7.58
C THR A 397 -1.43 -0.90 -6.59
N ARG A 398 -1.29 -0.61 -5.29
CA ARG A 398 -1.15 -1.58 -4.18
C ARG A 398 0.07 -2.50 -4.31
N GLN A 399 1.14 -2.00 -4.92
CA GLN A 399 2.40 -2.72 -5.12
C GLN A 399 3.52 -2.17 -4.23
N PHE A 400 3.40 -0.91 -3.81
CA PHE A 400 4.44 -0.22 -3.05
C PHE A 400 3.96 0.18 -1.66
N LEU A 401 4.87 0.01 -0.71
CA LEU A 401 4.66 0.32 0.69
C LEU A 401 5.25 1.70 0.98
N LEU A 402 4.37 2.65 1.29
CA LEU A 402 4.71 4.07 1.46
C LEU A 402 4.74 4.49 2.92
N HIS A 403 3.98 3.81 3.77
CA HIS A 403 3.92 4.10 5.19
C HIS A 403 3.56 2.83 5.97
N VAL A 404 4.22 2.62 7.10
CA VAL A 404 3.87 1.55 8.05
C VAL A 404 4.06 2.08 9.45
N VAL A 405 3.00 1.97 10.27
CA VAL A 405 3.08 2.23 11.70
C VAL A 405 2.33 1.14 12.45
N SER A 406 3.03 0.55 13.43
CA SER A 406 2.43 -0.40 14.36
C SER A 406 1.51 0.32 15.33
N GLY A 407 0.30 -0.21 15.56
CA GLY A 407 -0.69 0.39 16.46
C GLY A 407 -0.20 0.56 17.90
N ALA A 408 0.88 -0.12 18.31
CA ALA A 408 1.52 0.08 19.61
C ALA A 408 2.19 1.45 19.78
N LYS A 409 2.61 2.08 18.67
CA LYS A 409 3.31 3.39 18.63
C LYS A 409 2.35 4.55 18.27
N VAL A 410 1.07 4.28 18.01
CA VAL A 410 0.07 5.31 17.64
C VAL A 410 -0.71 5.71 18.88
N GLU A 411 -0.45 6.91 19.39
CA GLU A 411 -1.18 7.45 20.55
C GLU A 411 -2.44 8.21 20.12
N LYS A 412 -2.29 9.26 19.29
CA LYS A 412 -3.39 10.12 18.81
C LYS A 412 -3.22 10.54 17.35
N ASP A 413 -2.03 11.02 16.98
CA ASP A 413 -1.75 11.58 15.64
C ASP A 413 -0.79 10.71 14.82
N ILE A 414 -1.03 10.67 13.50
CA ILE A 414 -0.18 9.96 12.54
C ILE A 414 0.59 10.98 11.71
N HIS A 415 1.92 10.87 11.71
CA HIS A 415 2.80 11.79 11.00
C HIS A 415 3.16 11.21 9.63
N ILE A 416 2.65 11.83 8.56
CA ILE A 416 2.98 11.47 7.18
C ILE A 416 3.87 12.56 6.59
N GLN A 417 5.03 12.17 6.07
CA GLN A 417 5.96 13.11 5.47
C GLN A 417 5.41 13.63 4.13
N LYS A 418 5.29 14.95 3.99
CA LYS A 418 4.78 15.62 2.77
C LYS A 418 5.51 15.19 1.49
N ARG A 419 6.80 14.80 1.59
CA ARG A 419 7.59 14.34 0.44
C ARG A 419 7.04 13.05 -0.21
N ILE A 420 6.50 12.13 0.59
CA ILE A 420 5.92 10.87 0.10
C ILE A 420 4.65 11.18 -0.70
N VAL A 421 3.79 12.04 -0.14
CA VAL A 421 2.54 12.48 -0.81
C VAL A 421 2.85 13.26 -2.09
N ARG A 422 3.88 14.10 -2.09
CA ARG A 422 4.34 14.80 -3.31
C ARG A 422 4.89 13.86 -4.38
N ALA A 423 5.55 12.78 -3.99
CA ALA A 423 6.16 11.83 -4.92
C ALA A 423 5.12 10.91 -5.58
N VAL A 424 4.13 10.44 -4.81
CA VAL A 424 3.13 9.47 -5.30
C VAL A 424 1.83 10.14 -5.75
N GLY A 425 1.56 11.37 -5.32
CA GLY A 425 0.36 12.14 -5.63
C GLY A 425 -0.90 11.67 -4.88
N GLN A 426 -1.06 10.36 -4.72
CA GLN A 426 -2.16 9.73 -4.00
C GLN A 426 -1.64 8.57 -3.13
N MET A 427 -2.19 8.42 -1.92
CA MET A 427 -1.87 7.33 -1.01
C MET A 427 -3.16 6.75 -0.41
N GLU A 428 -3.30 5.43 -0.43
CA GLU A 428 -4.40 4.69 0.21
C GLU A 428 -3.96 4.26 1.61
N ILE A 429 -4.74 4.60 2.65
CA ILE A 429 -4.44 4.19 4.03
C ILE A 429 -5.41 3.08 4.44
N ARG A 430 -4.86 1.98 4.95
CA ARG A 430 -5.61 0.80 5.39
C ARG A 430 -5.18 0.34 6.76
N SER A 431 -6.14 -0.21 7.51
CA SER A 431 -5.95 -0.74 8.86
C SER A 431 -6.39 -2.19 9.02
N ASP A 432 -6.87 -2.81 7.95
CA ASP A 432 -7.45 -4.15 7.94
C ASP A 432 -6.44 -5.24 7.57
N PHE A 433 -5.16 -4.88 7.36
CA PHE A 433 -4.09 -5.83 7.07
C PHE A 433 -3.20 -6.07 8.29
N MET A 434 -2.82 -7.33 8.47
CA MET A 434 -1.77 -7.79 9.37
C MET A 434 -0.47 -8.11 8.62
N ASP A 435 0.66 -7.84 9.28
CA ASP A 435 1.98 -8.24 8.79
C ASP A 435 2.20 -9.74 9.08
N ALA A 436 2.38 -10.53 8.02
CA ALA A 436 2.59 -11.97 8.08
C ALA A 436 4.04 -12.35 8.45
N HIS A 437 4.95 -11.38 8.56
CA HIS A 437 6.35 -11.58 8.95
C HIS A 437 7.10 -12.50 7.99
N VAL A 438 6.79 -12.34 6.71
CA VAL A 438 7.53 -12.89 5.58
C VAL A 438 8.08 -11.73 4.78
N TYR A 439 9.40 -11.73 4.59
CA TYR A 439 10.11 -10.65 3.94
C TYR A 439 11.12 -11.19 2.94
N ALA A 440 11.12 -10.67 1.71
CA ALA A 440 12.21 -10.87 0.76
C ALA A 440 13.09 -9.61 0.79
N PHE A 441 14.38 -9.78 1.08
CA PHE A 441 15.36 -8.71 1.17
C PHE A 441 16.48 -8.90 0.16
N LYS A 442 17.01 -7.77 -0.32
CA LYS A 442 18.30 -7.76 -1.01
C LYS A 442 19.41 -7.84 0.02
N ARG A 443 20.38 -8.76 -0.12
CA ARG A 443 21.42 -9.01 0.89
C ARG A 443 22.19 -7.74 1.28
N THR A 444 22.63 -6.96 0.29
CA THR A 444 23.40 -5.74 0.55
C THR A 444 22.63 -4.73 1.37
N VAL A 445 21.32 -4.60 1.16
CA VAL A 445 20.48 -3.67 1.92
C VAL A 445 20.27 -4.18 3.35
N LEU A 446 20.06 -5.49 3.50
CA LEU A 446 19.87 -6.09 4.82
C LEU A 446 21.14 -5.91 5.67
N LEU A 447 22.32 -6.25 5.13
CA LEU A 447 23.60 -6.08 5.83
C LEU A 447 23.89 -4.60 6.12
N ASP A 448 23.70 -3.69 5.15
CA ASP A 448 23.85 -2.24 5.35
C ASP A 448 22.99 -1.72 6.53
N VAL A 449 21.79 -2.27 6.73
CA VAL A 449 20.91 -1.86 7.84
C VAL A 449 21.35 -2.47 9.16
N LEU A 450 21.78 -3.73 9.15
CA LEU A 450 22.26 -4.43 10.34
C LEU A 450 23.56 -3.84 10.90
N GLU A 451 24.42 -3.30 10.04
CA GLU A 451 25.70 -2.65 10.42
C GLU A 451 25.54 -1.20 10.89
N LYS A 452 24.51 -0.49 10.43
CA LYS A 452 24.33 0.95 10.75
C LYS A 452 23.65 1.21 12.08
N GLU A 453 22.78 0.31 12.51
CA GLU A 453 21.86 0.55 13.61
C GLU A 453 21.84 -0.65 14.55
N ASP A 454 22.73 -0.64 15.55
CA ASP A 454 22.86 -1.75 16.50
C ASP A 454 21.65 -1.93 17.42
N ASN A 455 20.86 -0.88 17.60
CA ASN A 455 19.72 -0.80 18.52
C ASN A 455 18.41 -1.40 17.97
N PHE A 456 18.40 -1.97 16.77
CA PHE A 456 17.18 -2.59 16.22
C PHE A 456 16.90 -3.95 16.83
N TYR A 457 15.67 -4.15 17.30
CA TYR A 457 15.23 -5.39 17.96
C TYR A 457 14.27 -6.19 17.07
N SER A 458 13.33 -5.52 16.39
CA SER A 458 12.31 -6.17 15.55
C SER A 458 12.31 -5.72 14.10
N ILE A 459 12.32 -6.67 13.15
CA ILE A 459 12.22 -6.36 11.71
C ILE A 459 10.93 -5.58 11.42
N LYS A 460 9.82 -6.03 12.00
CA LYS A 460 8.50 -5.42 11.83
C LYS A 460 8.40 -4.01 12.41
N GLN A 461 9.02 -3.76 13.56
CA GLN A 461 8.82 -2.50 14.30
C GLN A 461 9.89 -1.45 14.01
N ASP A 462 11.06 -1.88 13.55
CA ASP A 462 12.24 -1.04 13.43
C ASP A 462 12.76 -1.05 11.98
N VAL A 463 13.20 -2.20 11.46
CA VAL A 463 13.83 -2.31 10.11
C VAL A 463 12.87 -1.89 8.99
N LEU A 464 11.66 -2.46 8.95
CA LEU A 464 10.70 -2.16 7.88
C LEU A 464 10.25 -0.69 7.91
N PRO A 465 9.84 -0.10 9.05
CA PRO A 465 9.55 1.34 9.13
C PRO A 465 10.76 2.23 8.82
N TYR A 466 11.97 1.83 9.22
CA TYR A 466 13.20 2.55 8.89
C TYR A 466 13.42 2.58 7.37
N LEU A 467 13.33 1.43 6.70
CA LEU A 467 13.47 1.34 5.26
C LEU A 467 12.40 2.16 4.54
N VAL A 468 11.15 2.10 4.98
CA VAL A 468 10.05 2.90 4.40
C VAL A 468 10.29 4.40 4.61
N ARG A 469 10.78 4.85 5.78
CA ARG A 469 11.06 6.27 6.06
C ARG A 469 12.30 6.81 5.33
N THR A 470 13.24 5.93 5.01
CA THR A 470 14.47 6.29 4.27
C THR A 470 14.27 6.24 2.76
N GLN A 471 13.14 5.68 2.28
CA GLN A 471 12.72 5.85 0.89
C GLN A 471 12.74 7.34 0.51
N LEU A 472 13.29 7.63 -0.67
CA LEU A 472 13.29 8.97 -1.26
C LEU A 472 14.08 10.03 -0.45
N ARG A 473 15.00 9.64 0.45
CA ARG A 473 15.94 10.58 1.11
C ARG A 473 17.07 11.00 0.14
N SER A 474 17.43 12.28 0.14
CA SER A 474 18.72 12.77 -0.39
C SER A 474 19.72 12.93 0.76
N GLU A 475 20.99 12.60 0.52
CA GLU A 475 22.05 12.55 1.56
C GLU A 475 22.25 13.86 2.35
N ILE A 476 21.81 15.00 1.81
CA ILE A 476 22.00 16.33 2.40
C ILE A 476 21.24 16.48 3.74
N SER A 477 20.18 15.69 3.97
CA SER A 477 19.40 15.75 5.21
C SER A 477 19.85 14.76 6.29
N ALA A 478 20.59 13.70 5.93
CA ALA A 478 21.01 12.67 6.87
C ALA A 478 22.13 13.15 7.81
N LYS A 479 22.92 14.15 7.40
CA LYS A 479 23.97 14.74 8.25
C LYS A 479 23.48 15.84 9.22
N LYS A 480 22.25 16.35 9.06
CA LYS A 480 21.70 17.41 9.91
C LYS A 480 20.87 16.91 11.10
N GLU A 481 20.44 15.64 11.10
CA GLU A 481 19.69 15.05 12.23
C GLU A 481 20.62 14.35 13.24
N ASN A 482 21.88 14.07 12.90
CA ASN A 482 22.85 13.41 13.80
C ASN A 482 23.48 14.34 14.85
N SER A 483 22.95 15.55 15.06
CA SER A 483 23.44 16.48 16.08
C SER A 483 22.34 17.20 16.85
N ALA A 484 21.10 16.71 16.81
CA ALA A 484 20.01 17.29 17.57
C ALA A 484 19.04 16.19 17.99
N ASP A 485 19.37 15.53 19.09
CA ASP A 485 18.42 15.07 20.12
C ASP A 485 19.20 14.41 21.27
N GLU A 486 19.92 15.23 22.04
CA GLU A 486 20.22 14.93 23.44
C GLU A 486 20.04 16.19 24.31
N SER A 487 19.28 16.00 25.39
CA SER A 487 19.18 16.82 26.60
C SER A 487 18.29 18.09 26.60
N SER A 488 17.18 17.94 27.33
CA SER A 488 16.54 19.00 28.10
C SER A 488 17.43 19.44 29.28
N ASN A 489 17.72 20.75 29.40
CA ASN A 489 17.48 21.57 30.61
C ASN A 489 18.24 22.93 30.59
N GLY A 490 17.50 24.02 30.82
CA GLY A 490 17.87 25.07 31.77
C GLY A 490 18.83 26.21 31.38
N ALA A 491 18.25 27.41 31.29
CA ALA A 491 18.79 28.72 31.71
C ALA A 491 19.78 29.52 30.79
N THR A 492 19.23 30.63 30.26
CA THR A 492 19.79 31.99 30.06
C THR A 492 21.31 32.18 29.85
N LYS A 493 21.69 32.74 28.69
CA LYS A 493 22.42 34.04 28.57
C LYS A 493 22.67 34.46 27.11
N GLU A 494 22.31 35.73 26.86
CA GLU A 494 22.82 36.78 25.96
C GLU A 494 23.71 36.47 24.74
N LEU A 495 23.35 37.13 23.62
CA LEU A 495 24.19 37.45 22.44
C LEU A 495 25.36 38.39 22.79
N PRO A 496 26.47 38.40 22.03
CA PRO A 496 26.62 39.31 20.86
C PRO A 496 27.28 38.61 19.64
N SER A 497 26.73 38.69 18.42
CA SER A 497 27.04 39.66 17.34
C SER A 497 28.52 39.88 17.03
N GLU A 498 28.99 39.40 15.87
CA GLU A 498 30.01 40.07 15.04
C GLU A 498 29.93 39.60 13.58
N ASP A 499 29.99 40.59 12.69
CA ASP A 499 29.83 40.60 11.23
C ASP A 499 31.01 39.89 10.49
N ILE A 500 31.00 39.54 9.19
CA ILE A 500 31.25 40.45 8.04
C ILE A 500 31.23 39.68 6.70
N ASN A 501 30.58 40.30 5.69
CA ASN A 501 30.72 40.34 4.21
C ASN A 501 30.94 39.10 3.29
N ILE A 502 29.91 38.83 2.48
CA ILE A 502 29.75 39.18 1.05
C ILE A 502 31.04 39.29 0.17
N ASN A 503 31.22 38.37 -0.80
CA ASN A 503 31.15 38.68 -2.24
C ASN A 503 31.38 37.50 -3.21
N SER A 504 30.52 37.46 -4.24
CA SER A 504 30.74 37.08 -5.65
C SER A 504 31.45 35.77 -6.03
N ALA A 505 30.66 34.81 -6.53
CA ALA A 505 30.94 34.15 -7.81
C ALA A 505 29.66 33.55 -8.38
N VAL A 506 29.19 34.11 -9.50
CA VAL A 506 28.16 33.53 -10.36
C VAL A 506 28.81 32.41 -11.17
N PRO A 507 28.35 31.15 -11.12
CA PRO A 507 28.65 30.18 -12.17
C PRO A 507 27.55 30.27 -13.23
N SER A 508 27.98 30.78 -14.37
CA SER A 508 27.38 30.69 -15.71
C SER A 508 26.43 29.49 -15.95
N ASN A 509 25.20 29.83 -16.34
CA ASN A 509 24.41 29.32 -17.49
C ASN A 509 24.66 27.90 -18.09
N GLN A 510 25.05 26.90 -17.30
CA GLN A 510 25.02 25.48 -17.73
C GLN A 510 24.09 24.60 -16.89
N ASN A 511 23.59 25.07 -15.74
CA ASN A 511 22.70 24.28 -14.88
C ASN A 511 21.19 24.38 -15.23
N LEU A 512 20.77 25.35 -16.05
CA LEU A 512 19.36 25.47 -16.47
C LEU A 512 18.98 24.57 -17.66
N ARG A 513 19.95 23.97 -18.37
CA ARG A 513 19.67 22.95 -19.40
C ARG A 513 19.34 21.58 -18.83
N TRP A 514 19.64 21.31 -17.55
CA TRP A 514 19.35 20.00 -16.93
C TRP A 514 17.91 19.89 -16.41
N LEU A 515 17.25 21.02 -16.10
CA LEU A 515 15.85 21.05 -15.65
C LEU A 515 14.83 20.97 -16.79
N SER A 516 15.24 21.23 -18.04
CA SER A 516 14.36 21.18 -19.22
C SER A 516 14.30 19.80 -19.90
N GLN A 517 15.17 18.86 -19.55
CA GLN A 517 15.18 17.51 -20.15
C GLN A 517 14.33 16.47 -19.39
N HIS A 518 13.82 16.77 -18.19
CA HIS A 518 13.11 15.79 -17.33
C HIS A 518 11.79 16.32 -16.72
N ARG A 519 10.95 17.03 -17.47
CA ARG A 519 9.61 17.47 -17.00
C ARG A 519 8.44 16.95 -17.84
N GLY A 520 8.63 15.84 -18.55
CA GLY A 520 7.66 15.28 -19.47
C GLY A 520 7.42 13.78 -19.32
N ILE A 521 7.41 13.24 -18.11
CA ILE A 521 6.70 11.99 -17.79
C ILE A 521 6.08 12.22 -16.42
N ALA A 522 4.75 12.26 -16.32
CA ALA A 522 4.10 11.99 -15.05
C ALA A 522 4.10 10.46 -14.91
N PRO A 523 4.86 9.88 -13.95
CA PRO A 523 4.79 8.45 -13.76
C PRO A 523 3.45 8.10 -13.16
N SER A 524 2.63 7.38 -13.91
CA SER A 524 1.71 6.44 -13.30
C SER A 524 2.48 5.20 -12.83
N SER A 525 3.54 5.39 -12.04
CA SER A 525 4.13 4.33 -11.23
C SER A 525 5.23 4.93 -10.37
N TYR A 526 5.24 4.56 -9.09
CA TYR A 526 6.40 4.67 -8.20
C TYR A 526 7.70 4.11 -8.84
N GLN A 527 7.57 3.32 -9.91
CA GLN A 527 8.65 2.72 -10.69
C GLN A 527 9.56 3.73 -11.41
N GLU A 528 9.04 4.80 -12.03
CA GLU A 528 9.87 5.71 -12.85
C GLU A 528 10.75 6.66 -12.02
N VAL A 529 10.37 6.98 -10.78
CA VAL A 529 11.21 7.76 -9.84
C VAL A 529 12.56 7.06 -9.57
N HIS A 530 12.63 5.75 -9.81
CA HIS A 530 13.83 4.93 -9.63
C HIS A 530 14.47 4.44 -10.94
N ILE A 531 13.87 4.71 -12.11
CA ILE A 531 14.44 4.30 -13.42
C ILE A 531 15.55 5.29 -13.87
N SER A 532 15.66 6.47 -13.25
CA SER A 532 16.59 7.53 -13.68
C SER A 532 18.06 7.39 -13.23
N ASP A 533 18.47 6.29 -12.59
CA ASP A 533 19.84 6.14 -12.04
C ASP A 533 20.78 5.26 -12.90
N CYS A 534 20.39 4.89 -14.13
CA CYS A 534 21.27 4.19 -15.07
C CYS A 534 21.83 5.13 -16.16
N ASP A 535 22.59 6.16 -15.75
CA ASP A 535 23.45 6.91 -16.67
C ASP A 535 24.93 6.64 -16.33
N ILE A 536 25.56 5.82 -17.16
CA ILE A 536 27.00 5.60 -17.20
C ILE A 536 27.63 6.94 -17.60
N ASN A 537 28.53 7.44 -16.75
CA ASN A 537 29.30 8.70 -16.88
C ASN A 537 28.67 9.95 -16.23
N LYS A 538 28.67 10.00 -14.89
CA LYS A 538 28.98 11.21 -14.10
C LYS A 538 29.16 10.88 -12.62
N SER A 539 30.27 11.31 -12.04
CA SER A 539 30.60 11.23 -10.61
C SER A 539 29.71 12.13 -9.75
N ARG A 540 28.45 11.76 -9.54
CA ARG A 540 27.58 12.31 -8.47
C ARG A 540 27.42 11.25 -7.37
N PRO A 541 27.36 11.63 -6.09
CA PRO A 541 27.05 10.67 -5.03
C PRO A 541 25.68 10.07 -5.32
N ALA A 542 25.64 8.74 -5.47
CA ALA A 542 24.45 8.00 -5.84
C ALA A 542 23.33 8.28 -4.81
N LYS A 543 22.19 8.82 -5.26
CA LYS A 543 21.00 8.89 -4.40
C LYS A 543 20.58 7.45 -4.10
N LYS A 544 20.87 6.92 -2.90
CA LYS A 544 20.37 5.61 -2.46
C LYS A 544 18.84 5.70 -2.27
N THR A 545 18.09 5.62 -3.36
CA THR A 545 16.64 5.48 -3.32
C THR A 545 16.29 4.01 -3.51
N HIS A 546 15.77 3.38 -2.46
CA HIS A 546 15.32 1.98 -2.52
C HIS A 546 13.80 1.88 -2.49
N LYS A 547 13.27 0.82 -3.10
CA LYS A 547 11.83 0.51 -3.15
C LYS A 547 11.47 -0.47 -2.04
N CYS A 548 10.41 -0.20 -1.29
CA CYS A 548 9.77 -1.24 -0.48
C CYS A 548 8.46 -1.64 -1.16
N CYS A 549 8.34 -2.93 -1.49
CA CYS A 549 7.15 -3.50 -2.09
C CYS A 549 6.29 -4.20 -1.04
N ILE A 550 5.03 -4.36 -1.39
CA ILE A 550 4.08 -5.15 -0.62
C ILE A 550 3.54 -6.27 -1.50
N TYR A 551 3.35 -7.45 -0.91
CA TYR A 551 2.54 -8.50 -1.49
C TYR A 551 1.28 -8.65 -0.63
N LEU A 552 0.12 -8.44 -1.23
CA LEU A 552 -1.18 -8.57 -0.56
C LEU A 552 -1.78 -9.94 -0.86
N SER A 553 -2.14 -10.66 0.20
CA SER A 553 -2.88 -11.92 0.08
C SER A 553 -4.28 -11.69 -0.53
N GLY A 554 -4.71 -12.61 -1.41
CA GLY A 554 -6.07 -12.62 -1.94
C GLY A 554 -7.11 -12.97 -0.89
N LYS A 555 -8.38 -12.59 -1.09
CA LYS A 555 -9.47 -12.91 -0.15
C LYS A 555 -9.74 -14.40 0.05
N THR A 556 -9.23 -15.24 -0.85
CA THR A 556 -9.41 -16.71 -0.84
C THR A 556 -8.25 -17.45 -0.20
N GLN A 557 -7.17 -16.76 0.14
CA GLN A 557 -5.94 -17.34 0.68
C GLN A 557 -5.94 -17.22 2.20
N TYR A 558 -5.67 -18.34 2.87
CA TYR A 558 -5.60 -18.39 4.33
C TYR A 558 -4.20 -17.98 4.81
N CYS A 559 -4.14 -17.14 5.82
CA CYS A 559 -2.91 -16.65 6.41
C CYS A 559 -3.17 -16.19 7.84
N ALA A 560 -2.59 -16.89 8.80
CA ALA A 560 -2.71 -16.60 10.21
C ALA A 560 -1.37 -16.78 10.93
N ARG A 561 -1.16 -16.01 12.00
CA ARG A 561 0.03 -16.11 12.84
C ARG A 561 -0.33 -16.49 14.26
N LEU A 562 0.44 -17.41 14.81
CA LEU A 562 0.28 -17.88 16.19
C LEU A 562 1.08 -16.98 17.14
N ASN A 563 0.44 -15.92 17.62
CA ASN A 563 1.05 -14.94 18.53
C ASN A 563 0.34 -14.83 19.90
N SER A 564 -0.80 -15.51 20.07
CA SER A 564 -1.59 -15.56 21.30
C SER A 564 -2.26 -16.92 21.45
N VAL A 565 -2.65 -17.25 22.68
CA VAL A 565 -3.38 -18.50 22.97
C VAL A 565 -4.74 -18.53 22.25
N GLN A 566 -5.38 -17.38 22.08
CA GLN A 566 -6.59 -17.24 21.29
C GLN A 566 -6.34 -17.56 19.81
N ALA A 567 -5.26 -17.01 19.23
CA ALA A 567 -4.88 -17.31 17.86
C ALA A 567 -4.57 -18.81 17.67
N PHE A 568 -3.96 -19.46 18.67
CA PHE A 568 -3.77 -20.92 18.64
C PHE A 568 -5.09 -21.69 18.57
N GLY A 569 -6.08 -21.26 19.37
CA GLY A 569 -7.44 -21.83 19.36
C GLY A 569 -8.17 -21.62 18.04
N ASP A 570 -8.09 -20.41 17.50
CA ASP A 570 -8.74 -20.02 16.25
C ASP A 570 -8.13 -20.75 15.05
N ILE A 571 -6.79 -20.75 14.94
CA ILE A 571 -6.09 -21.45 13.85
C ILE A 571 -6.45 -22.94 13.84
N ASN A 572 -6.41 -23.62 14.99
CA ASN A 572 -6.78 -25.04 15.07
C ASN A 572 -8.24 -25.29 14.64
N ARG A 573 -9.15 -24.39 14.96
CA ARG A 573 -10.56 -24.49 14.55
C ARG A 573 -10.73 -24.21 13.05
N ASP A 574 -9.99 -23.25 12.50
CA ASP A 574 -9.99 -22.96 11.07
C ASP A 574 -9.42 -24.14 10.27
N MET A 575 -8.40 -24.83 10.79
CA MET A 575 -7.84 -26.06 10.20
C MET A 575 -8.87 -27.19 10.09
N LEU A 576 -9.90 -27.22 10.95
CA LEU A 576 -11.00 -28.18 10.86
C LEU A 576 -12.07 -27.77 9.83
N GLY A 577 -12.05 -26.52 9.38
CA GLY A 577 -13.04 -25.91 8.48
C GLY A 577 -12.42 -25.38 7.19
N GLU A 578 -12.34 -24.06 7.08
CA GLU A 578 -11.93 -23.34 5.85
C GLU A 578 -10.49 -23.65 5.42
N ALA A 579 -9.61 -23.91 6.38
CA ALA A 579 -8.19 -24.19 6.16
C ALA A 579 -7.84 -25.69 6.11
N SER A 580 -8.85 -26.57 6.02
CA SER A 580 -8.68 -28.03 5.91
C SER A 580 -7.68 -28.45 4.82
N ARG A 581 -7.59 -27.70 3.72
CA ARG A 581 -6.67 -27.93 2.60
C ARG A 581 -5.19 -27.81 2.97
N ILE A 582 -4.85 -27.01 3.99
CA ILE A 582 -3.46 -26.79 4.44
C ILE A 582 -2.97 -27.98 5.27
N THR A 583 -3.87 -28.68 5.96
CA THR A 583 -3.48 -29.77 6.86
C THR A 583 -2.90 -31.00 6.15
N GLY A 584 -3.22 -31.19 4.87
CA GLY A 584 -2.83 -32.36 4.09
C GLY A 584 -3.58 -33.65 4.47
N TYR A 585 -4.56 -33.60 5.37
CA TYR A 585 -5.37 -34.77 5.72
C TYR A 585 -6.47 -35.03 4.70
N THR A 586 -6.74 -36.31 4.45
CA THR A 586 -7.92 -36.75 3.70
C THR A 586 -9.09 -36.89 4.67
N PHE A 587 -10.06 -35.99 4.58
CA PHE A 587 -11.22 -35.98 5.46
C PHE A 587 -12.24 -37.07 5.05
N SER A 588 -12.83 -37.74 6.04
CA SER A 588 -13.93 -38.69 5.82
C SER A 588 -15.21 -37.97 5.36
N ALA A 589 -16.25 -38.72 4.98
CA ALA A 589 -17.57 -38.16 4.61
C ALA A 589 -18.22 -37.30 5.71
N GLN A 590 -17.76 -37.41 6.96
CA GLN A 590 -18.21 -36.58 8.09
C GLN A 590 -17.22 -35.45 8.44
N ASN A 591 -16.24 -35.16 7.59
CA ASN A 591 -15.14 -34.22 7.84
C ASN A 591 -14.35 -34.54 9.11
N SER A 592 -14.15 -35.80 9.46
CA SER A 592 -13.32 -36.23 10.59
C SER A 592 -12.09 -37.01 10.11
N VAL A 593 -10.98 -36.87 10.84
CA VAL A 593 -9.72 -37.58 10.62
C VAL A 593 -9.43 -38.36 11.89
N VAL A 594 -9.54 -39.69 11.83
CA VAL A 594 -9.19 -40.57 12.95
C VAL A 594 -8.04 -41.45 12.49
N HIS A 595 -6.94 -41.42 13.22
CA HIS A 595 -5.79 -42.26 12.90
C HIS A 595 -6.13 -43.75 13.11
N PRO A 596 -5.69 -44.68 12.25
CA PRO A 596 -6.03 -46.11 12.34
C PRO A 596 -5.62 -46.79 13.65
N THR A 597 -4.64 -46.26 14.36
CA THR A 597 -4.16 -46.82 15.65
C THR A 597 -5.00 -46.42 16.86
N VAL A 598 -6.06 -45.64 16.67
CA VAL A 598 -6.94 -45.18 17.75
C VAL A 598 -7.86 -46.31 18.19
N VAL A 599 -7.86 -46.62 19.48
CA VAL A 599 -8.78 -47.60 20.08
C VAL A 599 -10.04 -46.87 20.54
N GLN A 600 -11.21 -47.30 20.04
CA GLN A 600 -12.51 -46.72 20.39
C GLN A 600 -13.34 -47.70 21.20
N GLY A 601 -13.79 -47.28 22.39
CA GLY A 601 -14.71 -48.02 23.23
C GLY A 601 -16.13 -48.13 22.64
N ALA A 602 -16.95 -48.97 23.26
CA ALA A 602 -18.32 -49.22 22.85
C ALA A 602 -19.17 -47.94 22.92
N LYS A 603 -19.96 -47.67 21.86
CA LYS A 603 -20.84 -46.48 21.74
C LYS A 603 -20.11 -45.13 21.71
N THR A 604 -18.81 -45.12 21.40
CA THR A 604 -18.04 -43.88 21.23
C THR A 604 -18.23 -43.28 19.85
N THR A 605 -18.38 -41.96 19.79
CA THR A 605 -18.64 -41.22 18.56
C THR A 605 -17.61 -40.11 18.36
N ALA A 606 -16.87 -40.21 17.26
CA ALA A 606 -16.07 -39.12 16.71
C ALA A 606 -16.96 -38.35 15.72
N GLY A 607 -17.56 -37.26 16.17
CA GLY A 607 -18.45 -36.42 15.37
C GLY A 607 -17.71 -35.59 14.32
N GLY A 608 -18.46 -34.82 13.53
CA GLY A 608 -17.88 -34.10 12.40
C GLY A 608 -16.86 -33.03 12.79
N GLN A 609 -15.89 -32.80 11.90
CA GLN A 609 -14.79 -31.83 12.07
C GLN A 609 -13.89 -32.13 13.26
N CYS A 610 -13.45 -33.37 13.45
CA CYS A 610 -12.48 -33.71 14.50
C CYS A 610 -11.20 -34.32 13.93
N ILE A 611 -10.07 -34.12 14.61
CA ILE A 611 -8.81 -34.79 14.29
C ILE A 611 -8.34 -35.54 15.54
N ILE A 612 -8.12 -36.85 15.43
CA ILE A 612 -7.63 -37.70 16.52
C ILE A 612 -6.32 -38.36 16.06
N ALA A 613 -5.23 -38.04 16.75
CA ALA A 613 -3.91 -38.55 16.40
C ALA A 613 -3.66 -39.98 16.91
N GLU A 614 -2.50 -40.52 16.52
CA GLU A 614 -2.07 -41.87 16.81
C GLU A 614 -1.95 -42.20 18.31
N GLY A 615 -2.16 -43.47 18.63
CA GLY A 615 -1.93 -44.02 19.98
C GLY A 615 -2.90 -43.53 21.05
N THR A 616 -3.94 -42.79 20.66
CA THR A 616 -4.99 -42.32 21.57
C THR A 616 -6.03 -43.41 21.83
N ILE A 617 -6.45 -43.54 23.09
CA ILE A 617 -7.43 -44.53 23.55
C ILE A 617 -8.66 -43.77 24.05
N LEU A 618 -9.82 -44.10 23.51
CA LEU A 618 -11.13 -43.57 23.92
C LEU A 618 -11.91 -44.66 24.64
N GLY A 619 -12.36 -44.41 25.86
CA GLY A 619 -13.25 -45.29 26.63
C GLY A 619 -14.66 -45.37 26.04
N ASP A 620 -15.57 -46.01 26.78
CA ASP A 620 -16.94 -46.25 26.33
C ASP A 620 -17.82 -44.99 26.41
N LYS A 621 -18.78 -44.85 25.50
CA LYS A 621 -19.79 -43.76 25.47
C LYS A 621 -19.18 -42.34 25.37
N CYS A 622 -18.04 -42.20 24.72
CA CYS A 622 -17.40 -40.89 24.54
C CYS A 622 -17.93 -40.14 23.31
N SER A 623 -17.94 -38.81 23.38
CA SER A 623 -18.39 -37.95 22.28
C SER A 623 -17.40 -36.82 22.03
N VAL A 624 -16.77 -36.82 20.86
CA VAL A 624 -15.82 -35.78 20.41
C VAL A 624 -16.41 -35.03 19.22
N LYS A 625 -16.52 -33.69 19.28
CA LYS A 625 -17.08 -32.87 18.18
C LYS A 625 -16.31 -31.56 17.99
N ARG A 626 -15.94 -31.21 16.75
CA ARG A 626 -15.19 -29.97 16.44
C ARG A 626 -13.91 -29.80 17.27
N SER A 627 -13.20 -30.88 17.52
CA SER A 627 -12.08 -30.91 18.48
C SER A 627 -10.85 -31.57 17.89
N VAL A 628 -9.66 -31.13 18.33
CA VAL A 628 -8.37 -31.73 17.98
C VAL A 628 -7.84 -32.48 19.20
N ILE A 629 -7.52 -33.76 19.03
CA ILE A 629 -6.94 -34.61 20.07
C ILE A 629 -5.55 -35.06 19.62
N GLY A 630 -4.56 -34.78 20.46
CA GLY A 630 -3.15 -35.10 20.29
C GLY A 630 -2.84 -36.59 20.37
N ARG A 631 -1.54 -36.88 20.39
CA ARG A 631 -0.98 -38.24 20.38
C ARG A 631 -0.94 -38.84 21.77
N HIS A 632 -1.14 -40.15 21.85
CA HIS A 632 -1.02 -40.93 23.08
C HIS A 632 -1.90 -40.44 24.24
N CYS A 633 -3.08 -39.90 23.94
CA CYS A 633 -4.02 -39.47 24.97
C CYS A 633 -4.84 -40.65 25.50
N ARG A 634 -5.13 -40.64 26.79
CA ARG A 634 -6.00 -41.63 27.43
C ARG A 634 -7.27 -40.94 27.89
N ILE A 635 -8.39 -41.28 27.27
CA ILE A 635 -9.69 -40.69 27.60
C ILE A 635 -10.56 -41.81 28.16
N GLY A 636 -11.06 -41.60 29.38
CA GLY A 636 -11.92 -42.52 30.11
C GLY A 636 -13.31 -42.67 29.48
N SER A 637 -14.24 -43.25 30.23
CA SER A 637 -15.61 -43.50 29.82
C SER A 637 -16.54 -42.31 30.09
N ASN A 638 -17.58 -42.15 29.26
CA ASN A 638 -18.59 -41.10 29.36
C ASN A 638 -18.02 -39.66 29.30
N VAL A 639 -16.98 -39.44 28.50
CA VAL A 639 -16.34 -38.13 28.32
C VAL A 639 -16.92 -37.38 27.13
N LYS A 640 -17.17 -36.07 27.29
CA LYS A 640 -17.66 -35.19 26.24
C LYS A 640 -16.67 -34.07 25.94
N ILE A 641 -16.17 -34.00 24.70
CA ILE A 641 -15.19 -32.99 24.25
C ILE A 641 -15.75 -32.23 23.06
N VAL A 642 -16.01 -30.93 23.22
CA VAL A 642 -16.63 -30.09 22.19
C VAL A 642 -15.83 -28.81 21.96
N ASN A 643 -15.52 -28.49 20.70
CA ASN A 643 -14.82 -27.25 20.33
C ASN A 643 -13.52 -27.03 21.14
N SER A 644 -12.79 -28.10 21.44
CA SER A 644 -11.65 -28.07 22.36
C SER A 644 -10.40 -28.66 21.72
N ILE A 645 -9.24 -28.27 22.24
CA ILE A 645 -7.94 -28.72 21.75
C ILE A 645 -7.25 -29.44 22.90
N VAL A 646 -6.95 -30.70 22.71
CA VAL A 646 -6.23 -31.56 23.66
C VAL A 646 -4.88 -31.89 23.06
N MET A 647 -3.80 -31.50 23.72
CA MET A 647 -2.42 -31.76 23.27
C MET A 647 -1.99 -33.21 23.61
N ASN A 648 -0.69 -33.50 23.52
CA ASN A 648 -0.17 -34.87 23.61
C ASN A 648 -0.10 -35.38 25.06
N HIS A 649 -0.20 -36.70 25.24
CA HIS A 649 -0.03 -37.38 26.54
C HIS A 649 -0.99 -36.89 27.65
N VAL A 650 -2.18 -36.43 27.26
CA VAL A 650 -3.21 -35.99 28.22
C VAL A 650 -4.00 -37.20 28.70
N THR A 651 -4.23 -37.28 30.01
CA THR A 651 -5.08 -38.30 30.63
C THR A 651 -6.34 -37.64 31.17
N ILE A 652 -7.51 -38.08 30.69
CA ILE A 652 -8.82 -37.61 31.13
C ILE A 652 -9.56 -38.81 31.71
N GLU A 653 -9.89 -38.77 33.00
CA GLU A 653 -10.65 -39.81 33.68
C GLU A 653 -12.16 -39.76 33.34
N ASP A 654 -12.93 -40.66 33.95
CA ASP A 654 -14.33 -40.90 33.61
C ASP A 654 -15.24 -39.71 33.96
N ASN A 655 -16.32 -39.56 33.19
CA ASN A 655 -17.39 -38.56 33.41
C ASN A 655 -16.96 -37.09 33.29
N CYS A 656 -15.88 -36.79 32.55
CA CYS A 656 -15.43 -35.41 32.33
C CYS A 656 -16.17 -34.70 31.18
N THR A 657 -16.31 -33.38 31.28
CA THR A 657 -16.87 -32.54 30.20
C THR A 657 -15.94 -31.38 29.86
N ILE A 658 -15.64 -31.19 28.59
CA ILE A 658 -14.69 -30.18 28.10
C ILE A 658 -15.32 -29.42 26.94
N GLN A 659 -15.43 -28.10 27.09
CA GLN A 659 -16.01 -27.22 26.07
C GLN A 659 -15.13 -26.00 25.85
N GLY A 660 -14.82 -25.66 24.60
CA GLY A 660 -14.12 -24.42 24.25
C GLY A 660 -12.72 -24.26 24.85
N SER A 661 -12.13 -25.33 25.38
CA SER A 661 -10.94 -25.25 26.23
C SER A 661 -9.69 -25.75 25.51
N VAL A 662 -8.54 -25.19 25.88
CA VAL A 662 -7.21 -25.61 25.40
C VAL A 662 -6.46 -26.30 26.53
N ILE A 663 -6.11 -27.56 26.32
CA ILE A 663 -5.45 -28.41 27.31
C ILE A 663 -4.05 -28.76 26.82
N SER A 664 -3.05 -28.30 27.57
CA SER A 664 -1.63 -28.54 27.26
C SER A 664 -1.20 -29.99 27.49
N SER A 665 0.00 -30.34 27.02
CA SER A 665 0.54 -31.68 27.14
C SER A 665 0.72 -32.12 28.61
N ASN A 666 0.69 -33.43 28.85
CA ASN A 666 0.90 -34.05 30.17
C ASN A 666 -0.10 -33.62 31.26
N VAL A 667 -1.26 -33.07 30.89
CA VAL A 667 -2.33 -32.73 31.85
C VAL A 667 -3.07 -33.99 32.30
N GLN A 668 -3.40 -34.04 33.58
CA GLN A 668 -4.24 -35.09 34.16
C GLN A 668 -5.54 -34.47 34.67
N MET A 669 -6.68 -34.93 34.13
CA MET A 669 -8.01 -34.55 34.59
C MET A 669 -8.63 -35.70 35.37
N GLN A 670 -8.93 -35.47 36.64
CA GLN A 670 -9.58 -36.46 37.49
C GLN A 670 -11.08 -36.59 37.22
N GLU A 671 -11.69 -37.66 37.73
CA GLU A 671 -13.11 -37.98 37.53
C GLU A 671 -14.06 -36.80 37.79
N ARG A 672 -15.09 -36.69 36.95
CA ARG A 672 -16.18 -35.69 37.05
C ARG A 672 -15.73 -34.23 36.94
N ALA A 673 -14.56 -33.94 36.38
CA ALA A 673 -14.12 -32.57 36.13
C ALA A 673 -14.85 -31.93 34.93
N SER A 674 -15.14 -30.63 35.03
CA SER A 674 -15.82 -29.85 33.98
C SER A 674 -15.04 -28.58 33.65
N LEU A 675 -14.67 -28.43 32.37
CA LEU A 675 -13.96 -27.26 31.85
C LEU A 675 -14.78 -26.54 30.78
N LYS A 676 -14.93 -25.23 30.93
CA LYS A 676 -15.56 -24.38 29.93
C LYS A 676 -14.72 -23.13 29.65
N ASP A 677 -14.29 -22.99 28.41
CA ASP A 677 -13.50 -21.86 27.90
C ASP A 677 -12.21 -21.62 28.72
N CYS A 678 -11.60 -22.69 29.23
CA CYS A 678 -10.40 -22.66 30.09
C CYS A 678 -9.10 -22.92 29.30
N GLN A 679 -7.98 -22.42 29.84
CA GLN A 679 -6.63 -22.68 29.32
C GLN A 679 -5.82 -23.41 30.39
N VAL A 680 -5.46 -24.67 30.15
CA VAL A 680 -4.74 -25.50 31.12
C VAL A 680 -3.28 -25.62 30.71
N GLY A 681 -2.37 -25.20 31.58
CA GLY A 681 -0.93 -25.29 31.39
C GLY A 681 -0.40 -26.72 31.48
N ALA A 682 0.80 -26.94 30.94
CA ALA A 682 1.41 -28.27 30.87
C ALA A 682 1.61 -28.88 32.27
N GLY A 683 1.33 -30.18 32.41
CA GLY A 683 1.56 -30.91 33.66
C GLY A 683 0.67 -30.52 34.84
N TYR A 684 -0.40 -29.76 34.62
CA TYR A 684 -1.38 -29.42 35.65
C TYR A 684 -2.30 -30.61 35.96
N VAL A 685 -2.70 -30.76 37.22
CA VAL A 685 -3.63 -31.81 37.66
C VAL A 685 -4.93 -31.14 38.08
N ILE A 686 -6.03 -31.48 37.39
CA ILE A 686 -7.36 -30.97 37.71
C ILE A 686 -8.02 -31.92 38.69
N THR A 687 -8.44 -31.39 39.84
CA THR A 687 -9.00 -32.17 40.93
C THR A 687 -10.40 -32.71 40.62
N ALA A 688 -10.74 -33.87 41.18
CA ALA A 688 -12.01 -34.53 40.95
C ALA A 688 -13.22 -33.64 41.32
N GLY A 689 -14.24 -33.63 40.47
CA GLY A 689 -15.50 -32.89 40.70
C GLY A 689 -15.39 -31.36 40.65
N SER A 690 -14.27 -30.81 40.18
CA SER A 690 -14.08 -29.37 40.02
C SER A 690 -14.75 -28.83 38.74
N GLU A 691 -15.32 -27.63 38.82
CA GLU A 691 -15.83 -26.88 37.65
C GLU A 691 -15.03 -25.59 37.47
N TYR A 692 -14.38 -25.42 36.32
CA TYR A 692 -13.68 -24.19 35.97
C TYR A 692 -14.32 -23.52 34.75
N LYS A 693 -14.42 -22.19 34.80
CA LYS A 693 -15.02 -21.37 33.73
C LYS A 693 -14.15 -20.16 33.45
N SER A 694 -13.66 -20.03 32.22
CA SER A 694 -12.93 -18.86 31.72
C SER A 694 -11.65 -18.48 32.50
N GLU A 695 -11.04 -19.45 33.19
CA GLU A 695 -9.82 -19.23 33.99
C GLU A 695 -8.59 -19.92 33.36
N PRO A 696 -7.41 -19.26 33.35
CA PRO A 696 -6.15 -19.91 33.03
C PRO A 696 -5.62 -20.69 34.25
N LEU A 697 -5.45 -22.00 34.09
CA LEU A 697 -4.96 -22.91 35.13
C LEU A 697 -3.48 -23.22 34.87
N THR A 698 -2.59 -22.64 35.68
CA THR A 698 -1.14 -22.80 35.54
C THR A 698 -0.52 -23.27 36.86
N LYS A 699 0.45 -24.18 36.81
CA LYS A 699 1.35 -24.37 37.96
C LYS A 699 2.13 -23.07 38.18
N ARG A 700 2.15 -22.56 39.41
CA ARG A 700 3.02 -21.45 39.80
C ARG A 700 4.46 -21.92 39.93
#